data_AF-A0A9X1NQH0-F1
#
_entry.id   AF-A0A9X1NQH0-F1
#
_cell.length_a   1.000
_cell.length_b   1.000
_cell.length_c   1.000
_cell.angle_alpha   90.00
_cell.angle_beta   90.00
_cell.angle_gamma   90.00
#
_symmetry.space_group_name_H-M   'P 1'
#
loop_
_entity.id
_entity.type
_entity.pdbx_description
1 polymer ?
#
loop_
_entity_poly.entity_id
_entity_poly.type
_entity_poly.pdbx_seq_one_letter_code
_entity_poly.pdbx_strand_id
1 'polypeptide(L)'
;MDKGNGGIWTIDRRQFLAAAGLAAVASAVGPCAASGSSAIPLSNIANRGQVPNAMGGAKGAKTRMKIATRFVVGAGGALSIAPVFSNFSIVNAGNREVDGDVAYSLVKVSASTQGRTVPFVFDGQRSRSVSAGAIAVLPDPLSVEAFGLKVFAPGTVVHIRMLVDLEAEGLVAVQGNSAYLPGESQLLFDPRQGGDDIDGAGWEIPEGADLWVPAPCPVMLVGTPAQPVTSVAGIGDSILDGAVDVAGDGEAGGGWGRRAAFAAGLPYLSVTRTGDKAQFVSAMSQKSLDLVRRAGATAAILALGTNDIRDGRTADQVSGDLETIRSALRAAGVRHIAQAPVLSETLSPDANTSIEGQKSQQGFGPQSVASAVNETMAAAAGAAAAGQKGPDDIIDIVAAVQTEHRWHVPLFQTELAAPVAAWGGALVLRDAPLPGDHLVFLPVAPVGSSDGAERNWPHVTTVSATHPVTAVLNGGPGAAHDAGTPVRATLSADGIHPQAAGHAAMAAAALPALRRMAANAVTSSGRTGIEIDFVDDIARLDGARVALATVLSCKRDAPGFAQGSAGWHTVAAQHARRADGGGLLIEPAARNLIRNSAATHVSQAGLPRHWSVLGGEGLTLSVLRTGTEAGVSFIDLVWEGVPETDAVTLFFEEAGAIAVPQAAEPGAWTLSCFLARIGAVDTPQLRLGLTELASSAEPLTRHSTDVAAGRHLLRQACTAVVLTPLATHLRPSLSIPCAVGQATRFAFRIGLPQLEQGPAPSSIIPTTGHAAVREADTVGIALPPGRHDLSLTYEDGSTQDVFGVRGPYTLPPDAENRRLVRLAARPG
;
A
#
# COMPACT_ATOMS: atom_id res chain seq x y z
N MET A 1 30.15 -35.83 38.22
CA MET A 1 30.81 -36.74 39.18
C MET A 1 30.54 -36.20 40.58
N ASP A 2 30.02 -37.09 41.43
CA ASP A 2 29.73 -37.11 42.87
C ASP A 2 29.33 -35.88 43.74
N LYS A 3 28.13 -36.07 44.33
CA LYS A 3 27.55 -35.74 45.64
C LYS A 3 28.32 -34.87 46.65
N GLY A 4 27.56 -33.98 47.31
CA GLY A 4 27.63 -33.85 48.77
C GLY A 4 27.28 -32.48 49.39
N ASN A 5 26.17 -32.46 50.11
CA ASN A 5 25.80 -31.59 51.25
C ASN A 5 25.39 -30.12 51.02
N GLY A 6 24.22 -29.83 51.60
CA GLY A 6 23.57 -28.54 51.59
C GLY A 6 24.29 -27.47 52.43
N GLY A 7 24.25 -26.26 51.90
CA GLY A 7 24.48 -25.00 52.60
C GLY A 7 23.72 -23.92 51.85
N ILE A 8 22.77 -23.28 52.52
CA ILE A 8 22.09 -22.08 52.02
C ILE A 8 23.14 -20.97 51.95
N TRP A 9 23.46 -20.51 50.75
CA TRP A 9 24.29 -19.32 50.55
C TRP A 9 23.41 -18.07 50.58
N THR A 10 23.41 -17.34 51.70
CA THR A 10 22.94 -15.96 51.73
C THR A 10 24.05 -15.05 51.19
N ILE A 11 23.80 -14.42 50.04
CA ILE A 11 24.70 -13.42 49.46
C ILE A 11 24.57 -12.12 50.27
N ASP A 12 25.72 -11.63 50.77
CA ASP A 12 25.86 -10.36 51.47
C ASP A 12 25.47 -9.18 50.53
N ARG A 13 24.69 -8.23 51.05
CA ARG A 13 24.27 -7.00 50.37
C ARG A 13 25.47 -6.19 49.83
N ARG A 14 26.67 -6.37 50.37
CA ARG A 14 27.92 -5.79 49.84
C ARG A 14 28.45 -6.47 48.58
N GLN A 15 28.18 -7.77 48.38
CA GLN A 15 28.53 -8.48 47.14
C GLN A 15 27.53 -8.18 46.01
N PHE A 16 26.26 -7.93 46.34
CA PHE A 16 25.26 -7.49 45.36
C PHE A 16 25.56 -6.07 44.83
N LEU A 17 26.07 -5.18 45.68
CA LEU A 17 26.49 -3.84 45.26
C LEU A 17 27.85 -3.82 44.52
N ALA A 18 28.74 -4.79 44.76
CA ALA A 18 29.95 -4.95 43.97
C ALA A 18 29.66 -5.52 42.56
N ALA A 19 28.65 -6.39 42.41
CA ALA A 19 28.18 -6.88 41.11
C ALA A 19 27.40 -5.81 40.32
N ALA A 20 26.61 -4.97 41.01
CA ALA A 20 25.93 -3.82 40.39
C ALA A 20 26.92 -2.70 40.00
N GLY A 21 28.01 -2.54 40.74
CA GLY A 21 29.09 -1.60 40.44
C GLY A 21 29.94 -2.00 39.23
N LEU A 22 30.13 -3.30 38.96
CA LEU A 22 30.84 -3.76 37.76
C LEU A 22 29.97 -3.73 36.48
N ALA A 23 28.64 -3.81 36.60
CA ALA A 23 27.74 -3.63 35.45
C ALA A 23 27.61 -2.16 34.98
N ALA A 24 27.86 -1.19 35.87
CA ALA A 24 27.80 0.24 35.57
C ALA A 24 29.13 0.83 35.06
N VAL A 25 30.26 0.12 35.21
CA VAL A 25 31.58 0.55 34.69
C VAL A 25 31.94 -0.14 33.36
N ALA A 26 31.25 -1.22 33.00
CA ALA A 26 31.33 -1.82 31.65
C ALA A 26 30.55 -1.05 30.56
N SER A 27 29.80 0.00 30.92
CA SER A 27 29.00 0.82 30.00
C SER A 27 29.58 2.24 29.77
N ALA A 28 30.80 2.53 30.23
CA ALA A 28 31.42 3.86 30.12
C ALA A 28 32.90 3.87 29.70
N VAL A 29 33.42 2.80 29.09
CA VAL A 29 34.74 2.81 28.45
C VAL A 29 34.54 2.64 26.94
N GLY A 30 34.88 3.70 26.20
CA GLY A 30 34.84 3.72 24.73
C GLY A 30 35.72 2.64 24.11
N PRO A 31 35.52 2.33 22.81
CA PRO A 31 36.30 1.30 22.15
C PRO A 31 37.76 1.75 22.05
N CYS A 32 38.61 1.23 22.95
CA CYS A 32 40.05 1.19 22.69
C CYS A 32 40.27 0.21 21.53
N ALA A 33 40.80 0.75 20.45
CA ALA A 33 41.12 0.09 19.20
C ALA A 33 41.78 -1.29 19.40
N ALA A 34 41.08 -2.33 18.96
CA ALA A 34 41.65 -3.62 18.64
C ALA A 34 41.38 -3.90 17.16
N SER A 35 42.45 -3.81 16.36
CA SER A 35 42.66 -4.44 15.06
C SER A 35 41.48 -4.51 14.07
N GLY A 36 41.46 -3.55 13.13
CA GLY A 36 40.94 -3.79 11.77
C GLY A 36 39.44 -4.05 11.64
N SER A 37 38.59 -3.20 12.22
CA SER A 37 37.19 -3.09 11.78
C SER A 37 37.19 -2.57 10.34
N SER A 38 36.77 -3.39 9.37
CA SER A 38 36.43 -2.90 8.04
C SER A 38 35.39 -1.80 8.22
N ALA A 39 35.70 -0.57 7.80
CA ALA A 39 34.74 0.53 7.84
C ALA A 39 33.41 0.07 7.24
N ILE A 40 32.31 0.25 7.96
CA ILE A 40 30.97 -0.09 7.43
C ILE A 40 30.81 0.71 6.12
N PRO A 41 30.62 0.04 4.97
CA PRO A 41 30.52 0.73 3.69
C PRO A 41 29.28 1.63 3.69
N LEU A 42 29.37 2.79 3.04
CA LEU A 42 28.23 3.67 2.85
C LEU A 42 27.13 2.92 2.07
N SER A 43 25.91 2.96 2.58
CA SER A 43 24.73 2.36 1.95
C SER A 43 23.65 3.41 1.76
N ASN A 44 22.62 3.14 0.96
CA ASN A 44 21.47 4.02 0.86
C ASN A 44 20.79 4.14 2.23
N ILE A 45 20.52 5.38 2.65
CA ILE A 45 19.90 5.70 3.95
C ILE A 45 18.55 6.41 3.80
N ALA A 46 18.13 6.70 2.56
CA ALA A 46 16.93 7.47 2.29
C ALA A 46 15.90 6.72 1.43
N ASN A 47 14.64 7.07 1.64
CA ASN A 47 13.46 6.58 0.92
C ASN A 47 13.37 7.01 -0.56
N ARG A 48 14.30 7.86 -1.02
CA ARG A 48 14.33 8.40 -2.38
C ARG A 48 15.67 8.08 -3.03
N GLY A 49 15.60 7.41 -4.16
CA GLY A 49 16.70 7.20 -5.08
C GLY A 49 16.14 6.84 -6.46
N GLN A 50 16.77 7.32 -7.52
CA GLN A 50 16.34 7.06 -8.89
C GLN A 50 17.53 7.16 -9.85
N VAL A 51 17.77 6.07 -10.58
CA VAL A 51 18.71 6.04 -11.70
C VAL A 51 18.20 7.02 -12.78
N PRO A 52 19.09 7.84 -13.40
CA PRO A 52 18.67 8.72 -14.47
C PRO A 52 17.98 7.93 -15.58
N ASN A 53 16.84 8.45 -16.03
CA ASN A 53 15.96 7.80 -16.99
C ASN A 53 15.58 8.76 -18.13
N ALA A 54 16.39 9.78 -18.36
CA ALA A 54 16.28 10.68 -19.49
C ALA A 54 17.64 11.31 -19.78
N MET A 55 17.68 12.04 -20.90
CA MET A 55 18.82 12.86 -21.30
C MET A 55 18.38 14.32 -21.38
N GLY A 56 19.23 15.25 -20.94
CA GLY A 56 18.96 16.69 -20.93
C GLY A 56 20.23 17.49 -21.12
N GLY A 57 20.11 18.77 -21.46
CA GLY A 57 21.27 19.61 -21.77
C GLY A 57 20.96 21.11 -21.68
N ALA A 58 21.93 21.92 -22.08
CA ALA A 58 21.79 23.37 -22.15
C ALA A 58 20.74 23.81 -23.19
N LYS A 59 20.25 25.05 -23.06
CA LYS A 59 19.30 25.65 -24.02
C LYS A 59 19.69 27.09 -24.35
N GLY A 60 20.35 27.28 -25.49
CA GLY A 60 20.86 28.58 -25.90
C GLY A 60 21.86 29.12 -24.88
N ALA A 61 21.60 30.31 -24.34
CA ALA A 61 22.47 30.92 -23.31
C ALA A 61 22.29 30.31 -21.90
N LYS A 62 21.30 29.44 -21.68
CA LYS A 62 21.05 28.82 -20.38
C LYS A 62 21.88 27.55 -20.24
N THR A 63 23.00 27.65 -19.54
CA THR A 63 24.00 26.57 -19.37
C THR A 63 24.25 26.20 -17.91
N ARG A 64 23.50 26.79 -16.96
CA ARG A 64 23.64 26.50 -15.53
C ARG A 64 22.33 26.04 -14.92
N MET A 65 22.40 25.00 -14.12
CA MET A 65 21.29 24.47 -13.36
C MET A 65 21.44 24.72 -11.87
N LYS A 66 20.30 24.95 -11.21
CA LYS A 66 20.21 25.10 -9.75
C LYS A 66 19.11 24.17 -9.23
N ILE A 67 19.50 23.24 -8.36
CA ILE A 67 18.69 22.07 -8.01
C ILE A 67 18.63 21.94 -6.48
N ALA A 68 17.44 21.67 -5.95
CA ALA A 68 17.19 21.24 -4.58
C ALA A 68 16.36 19.95 -4.61
N THR A 69 16.89 18.88 -4.00
CA THR A 69 16.23 17.57 -3.94
C THR A 69 16.07 17.13 -2.49
N ARG A 70 14.88 16.68 -2.14
CA ARG A 70 14.47 16.23 -0.80
C ARG A 70 14.71 14.73 -0.65
N PHE A 71 15.34 14.34 0.46
CA PHE A 71 15.51 12.96 0.90
C PHE A 71 14.99 12.82 2.32
N VAL A 72 14.32 11.71 2.65
CA VAL A 72 13.90 11.40 4.03
C VAL A 72 14.64 10.17 4.51
N VAL A 73 15.31 10.30 5.66
CA VAL A 73 16.10 9.22 6.27
C VAL A 73 15.18 8.09 6.77
N GLY A 74 15.52 6.84 6.42
CA GLY A 74 14.75 5.64 6.79
C GLY A 74 14.91 5.19 8.25
N ALA A 75 14.29 4.08 8.61
CA ALA A 75 14.15 3.53 9.97
C ALA A 75 15.48 3.25 10.69
N GLY A 76 16.57 3.01 9.95
CA GLY A 76 17.90 2.79 10.53
C GLY A 76 18.61 4.05 11.02
N GLY A 77 18.12 5.24 10.66
CA GLY A 77 18.84 6.50 10.86
C GLY A 77 20.19 6.54 10.11
N ALA A 78 20.94 7.63 10.28
CA ALA A 78 22.28 7.74 9.71
C ALA A 78 23.24 8.54 10.62
N LEU A 79 24.53 8.21 10.55
CA LEU A 79 25.63 8.90 11.22
C LEU A 79 26.41 9.82 10.26
N SER A 80 26.21 9.62 8.97
CA SER A 80 26.80 10.44 7.92
C SER A 80 25.90 10.47 6.69
N ILE A 81 26.09 11.46 5.82
CA ILE A 81 25.39 11.57 4.54
C ILE A 81 26.33 11.97 3.41
N ALA A 82 26.11 11.45 2.21
CA ALA A 82 26.78 11.82 0.97
C ALA A 82 25.86 11.55 -0.24
N PRO A 83 25.57 12.56 -1.09
CA PRO A 83 24.83 12.34 -2.33
C PRO A 83 25.68 11.57 -3.36
N VAL A 84 25.05 10.68 -4.12
CA VAL A 84 25.69 9.95 -5.23
C VAL A 84 25.22 10.54 -6.57
N PHE A 85 26.16 10.90 -7.43
CA PHE A 85 25.92 11.44 -8.76
C PHE A 85 26.35 10.43 -9.85
N SER A 86 25.65 10.43 -10.98
CA SER A 86 25.99 9.61 -12.15
C SER A 86 25.80 10.43 -13.44
N ASN A 87 26.31 9.90 -14.55
CA ASN A 87 26.11 10.45 -15.89
C ASN A 87 25.93 9.35 -16.94
N PHE A 88 25.02 8.43 -16.65
CA PHE A 88 24.44 7.48 -17.60
C PHE A 88 22.93 7.37 -17.33
N SER A 89 22.16 7.10 -18.37
CA SER A 89 20.72 6.93 -18.30
C SER A 89 20.32 5.51 -18.70
N ILE A 90 19.24 5.03 -18.12
CA ILE A 90 18.52 3.86 -18.63
C ILE A 90 17.55 4.28 -19.74
N VAL A 91 17.42 3.50 -20.81
CA VAL A 91 16.59 3.76 -22.00
C VAL A 91 15.79 2.54 -22.44
N ASN A 92 14.70 2.74 -23.21
CA ASN A 92 13.84 1.65 -23.70
C ASN A 92 14.44 0.96 -24.94
N ALA A 93 15.61 0.36 -24.80
CA ALA A 93 16.31 -0.33 -25.88
C ALA A 93 17.05 -1.58 -25.36
N GLY A 94 17.42 -2.47 -26.28
CA GLY A 94 18.24 -3.66 -25.94
C GLY A 94 19.60 -3.28 -25.34
N ASN A 95 20.22 -2.20 -25.79
CA ASN A 95 21.30 -1.54 -25.05
C ASN A 95 20.70 -0.52 -24.08
N ARG A 96 20.30 -1.00 -22.90
CA ARG A 96 19.52 -0.22 -21.94
C ARG A 96 20.30 0.90 -21.26
N GLU A 97 21.62 0.81 -21.15
CA GLU A 97 22.46 1.85 -20.52
C GLU A 97 23.15 2.71 -21.58
N VAL A 98 22.88 4.01 -21.54
CA VAL A 98 23.45 5.01 -22.46
C VAL A 98 24.18 6.07 -21.64
N ASP A 99 25.41 6.37 -22.04
CA ASP A 99 26.23 7.38 -21.37
C ASP A 99 25.83 8.78 -21.82
N GLY A 100 26.08 9.78 -20.96
CA GLY A 100 26.07 11.18 -21.40
C GLY A 100 27.00 11.40 -22.59
N ASP A 101 26.64 12.32 -23.49
CA ASP A 101 27.54 12.74 -24.59
C ASP A 101 28.73 13.52 -24.05
N VAL A 102 28.50 14.28 -22.97
CA VAL A 102 29.45 15.21 -22.37
C VAL A 102 29.46 15.08 -20.84
N ALA A 103 30.49 15.64 -20.20
CA ALA A 103 30.53 15.77 -18.75
C ALA A 103 29.66 16.96 -18.28
N TYR A 104 29.26 16.96 -17.01
CA TYR A 104 28.78 18.17 -16.33
C TYR A 104 29.67 18.48 -15.13
N SER A 105 29.64 19.73 -14.68
CA SER A 105 30.44 20.17 -13.53
C SER A 105 29.56 20.53 -12.35
N LEU A 106 29.71 19.80 -11.25
CA LEU A 106 29.20 20.22 -9.95
C LEU A 106 30.03 21.40 -9.49
N VAL A 107 29.45 22.60 -9.47
CA VAL A 107 30.14 23.83 -9.02
C VAL A 107 30.14 23.91 -7.50
N LYS A 108 28.97 23.66 -6.90
CA LYS A 108 28.78 23.57 -5.45
C LYS A 108 27.71 22.57 -5.12
N VAL A 109 27.90 21.87 -4.00
CA VAL A 109 26.88 20.99 -3.40
C VAL A 109 26.86 21.26 -1.89
N SER A 110 25.67 21.33 -1.31
CA SER A 110 25.45 21.41 0.14
C SER A 110 24.29 20.52 0.55
N ALA A 111 24.25 20.17 1.83
CA ALA A 111 23.09 19.55 2.47
C ALA A 111 22.49 20.53 3.47
N SER A 112 21.16 20.62 3.49
CA SER A 112 20.41 21.45 4.43
C SER A 112 19.40 20.62 5.21
N THR A 113 19.45 20.72 6.53
CA THR A 113 18.46 20.11 7.43
C THR A 113 18.37 20.90 8.74
N GLN A 114 17.20 20.93 9.36
CA GLN A 114 16.94 21.62 10.63
C GLN A 114 17.48 23.06 10.68
N GLY A 115 17.35 23.81 9.58
CA GLY A 115 17.80 25.20 9.46
C GLY A 115 19.32 25.40 9.31
N ARG A 116 20.10 24.32 9.20
CA ARG A 116 21.56 24.37 9.00
C ARG A 116 21.94 23.82 7.63
N THR A 117 22.75 24.59 6.91
CA THR A 117 23.32 24.22 5.60
C THR A 117 24.80 23.95 5.74
N VAL A 118 25.28 22.81 5.22
CA VAL A 118 26.67 22.38 5.31
C VAL A 118 27.19 22.02 3.90
N PRO A 119 28.32 22.61 3.46
CA PRO A 119 28.91 22.35 2.15
C PRO A 119 29.60 20.98 2.09
N PHE A 120 29.48 20.27 0.97
CA PHE A 120 30.26 19.07 0.64
C PHE A 120 31.62 19.39 0.01
N VAL A 121 32.64 18.56 0.21
CA VAL A 121 33.92 18.70 -0.53
C VAL A 121 34.25 17.41 -1.26
N PHE A 122 34.95 17.53 -2.39
CA PHE A 122 35.40 16.43 -3.23
C PHE A 122 36.93 16.46 -3.24
N ASP A 123 37.57 15.58 -2.48
CA ASP A 123 39.03 15.56 -2.35
C ASP A 123 39.59 16.95 -1.96
N GLY A 124 38.90 17.64 -1.03
CA GLY A 124 39.24 18.99 -0.57
C GLY A 124 38.80 20.14 -1.51
N GLN A 125 38.15 19.86 -2.65
CA GLN A 125 37.65 20.87 -3.58
C GLN A 125 36.13 21.06 -3.44
N ARG A 126 35.62 22.24 -3.80
CA ARG A 126 34.16 22.51 -3.81
C ARG A 126 33.44 22.03 -5.06
N SER A 127 34.20 21.88 -6.15
CA SER A 127 33.69 21.50 -7.46
C SER A 127 34.22 20.14 -7.91
N ARG A 128 33.43 19.44 -8.74
CA ARG A 128 33.82 18.14 -9.32
C ARG A 128 33.16 17.95 -10.69
N SER A 129 33.94 17.51 -11.68
CA SER A 129 33.40 17.05 -12.96
C SER A 129 32.86 15.63 -12.85
N VAL A 130 31.69 15.38 -13.46
CA VAL A 130 31.07 14.06 -13.59
C VAL A 130 31.13 13.66 -15.06
N SER A 131 32.12 12.82 -15.40
CA SER A 131 32.37 12.38 -16.77
C SER A 131 31.20 11.60 -17.37
N ALA A 132 31.05 11.66 -18.68
CA ALA A 132 30.20 10.73 -19.43
C ALA A 132 30.39 9.28 -18.96
N GLY A 133 29.29 8.58 -18.69
CA GLY A 133 29.29 7.19 -18.25
C GLY A 133 29.68 6.94 -16.79
N ALA A 134 29.94 7.99 -16.00
CA ALA A 134 30.23 7.86 -14.59
C ALA A 134 29.06 7.20 -13.84
N ILE A 135 29.36 6.19 -13.01
CA ILE A 135 28.36 5.40 -12.28
C ILE A 135 28.07 6.02 -10.91
N ALA A 136 29.12 6.34 -10.15
CA ALA A 136 29.00 6.88 -8.80
C ALA A 136 30.14 7.84 -8.49
N VAL A 137 29.85 9.15 -8.55
CA VAL A 137 30.69 10.24 -8.06
C VAL A 137 30.07 10.76 -6.77
N LEU A 138 30.87 10.94 -5.74
CA LEU A 138 30.41 11.31 -4.41
C LEU A 138 31.43 12.22 -3.73
N PRO A 139 30.96 13.12 -2.85
CA PRO A 139 31.84 13.91 -2.00
C PRO A 139 32.32 13.12 -0.78
N ASP A 140 33.20 13.75 0.00
CA ASP A 140 33.50 13.36 1.36
C ASP A 140 32.20 13.37 2.20
N PRO A 141 31.89 12.28 2.95
CA PRO A 141 30.68 12.23 3.76
C PRO A 141 30.65 13.30 4.85
N LEU A 142 29.50 13.95 5.01
CA LEU A 142 29.28 14.86 6.13
C LEU A 142 28.78 14.08 7.34
N SER A 143 29.42 14.29 8.49
CA SER A 143 29.02 13.68 9.75
C SER A 143 27.84 14.42 10.39
N VAL A 144 27.15 13.77 11.31
CA VAL A 144 26.06 14.36 12.11
C VAL A 144 26.51 15.59 12.92
N GLU A 145 27.76 15.62 13.40
CA GLU A 145 28.32 16.74 14.16
C GLU A 145 28.41 18.01 13.31
N ALA A 146 28.62 17.88 12.00
CA ALA A 146 28.63 19.01 11.06
C ALA A 146 27.28 19.73 11.03
N PHE A 147 26.20 19.08 11.47
CA PHE A 147 24.85 19.64 11.63
C PHE A 147 24.50 19.94 13.10
N GLY A 148 25.36 19.60 14.06
CA GLY A 148 25.04 19.69 15.49
C GLY A 148 24.09 18.59 15.96
N LEU A 149 24.05 17.46 15.25
CA LEU A 149 23.20 16.31 15.54
C LEU A 149 24.04 15.17 16.13
N LYS A 150 23.37 14.24 16.82
CA LYS A 150 23.96 12.95 17.23
C LYS A 150 23.66 11.83 16.26
N VAL A 151 22.56 11.96 15.52
CA VAL A 151 22.07 11.01 14.52
C VAL A 151 21.12 11.77 13.61
N PHE A 152 21.11 11.46 12.32
CA PHE A 152 19.95 11.75 11.48
C PHE A 152 18.89 10.71 11.82
N ALA A 153 17.96 11.07 12.70
CA ALA A 153 16.89 10.17 13.13
C ALA A 153 16.00 9.76 11.93
N PRO A 154 15.32 8.61 11.98
CA PRO A 154 14.29 8.27 11.00
C PRO A 154 13.28 9.42 10.81
N GLY A 155 12.90 9.68 9.57
CA GLY A 155 12.03 10.81 9.21
C GLY A 155 12.77 12.15 9.05
N THR A 156 14.08 12.23 9.32
CA THR A 156 14.83 13.47 9.09
C THR A 156 14.82 13.83 7.60
N VAL A 157 14.34 15.03 7.29
CA VAL A 157 14.36 15.57 5.93
C VAL A 157 15.71 16.25 5.67
N VAL A 158 16.37 15.84 4.60
CA VAL A 158 17.63 16.41 4.12
C VAL A 158 17.41 16.94 2.70
N HIS A 159 17.70 18.21 2.48
CA HIS A 159 17.71 18.80 1.15
C HIS A 159 19.14 18.82 0.61
N ILE A 160 19.37 18.22 -0.54
CA ILE A 160 20.63 18.37 -1.29
C ILE A 160 20.45 19.52 -2.26
N ARG A 161 21.25 20.58 -2.08
CA ARG A 161 21.24 21.78 -2.91
C ARG A 161 22.50 21.79 -3.77
N MET A 162 22.37 22.10 -5.05
CA MET A 162 23.50 22.08 -5.97
C MET A 162 23.39 23.10 -7.09
N LEU A 163 24.57 23.55 -7.54
CA LEU A 163 24.77 24.38 -8.72
C LEU A 163 25.60 23.57 -9.72
N VAL A 164 25.12 23.47 -10.96
CA VAL A 164 25.70 22.62 -12.00
C VAL A 164 25.92 23.41 -13.26
N ASP A 165 27.12 23.30 -13.84
CA ASP A 165 27.42 23.78 -15.18
C ASP A 165 27.29 22.67 -16.20
N LEU A 166 26.64 23.00 -17.32
CA LEU A 166 26.49 22.17 -18.50
C LEU A 166 27.34 22.72 -19.63
N GLU A 167 27.83 21.82 -20.48
CA GLU A 167 28.41 22.21 -21.76
C GLU A 167 27.34 22.84 -22.66
N ALA A 168 27.76 23.75 -23.54
CA ALA A 168 26.84 24.45 -24.45
C ALA A 168 26.18 23.51 -25.47
N GLU A 169 26.87 22.41 -25.82
CA GLU A 169 26.41 21.37 -26.73
C GLU A 169 26.58 19.98 -26.09
N GLY A 170 25.68 19.06 -26.42
CA GLY A 170 25.66 17.69 -25.89
C GLY A 170 24.62 17.45 -24.79
N LEU A 171 24.33 16.18 -24.53
CA LEU A 171 23.39 15.75 -23.51
C LEU A 171 24.09 15.08 -22.32
N VAL A 172 23.51 15.22 -21.14
CA VAL A 172 23.89 14.52 -19.91
C VAL A 172 22.72 13.71 -19.39
N ALA A 173 23.00 12.71 -18.56
CA ALA A 173 21.96 11.92 -17.94
C ALA A 173 21.21 12.73 -16.87
N VAL A 174 19.88 12.67 -16.89
CA VAL A 174 19.00 13.42 -15.99
C VAL A 174 17.85 12.55 -15.48
N GLN A 175 17.24 12.97 -14.38
CA GLN A 175 15.93 12.45 -13.98
C GLN A 175 14.86 13.15 -14.83
N GLY A 176 14.10 12.36 -15.60
CA GLY A 176 13.16 12.89 -16.59
C GLY A 176 11.93 13.59 -15.99
N ASN A 177 11.52 13.16 -14.79
CA ASN A 177 10.37 13.72 -14.09
C ASN A 177 10.82 14.62 -12.95
N SER A 178 10.47 15.90 -13.03
CA SER A 178 10.61 16.86 -11.95
C SER A 178 9.61 16.53 -10.85
N ALA A 179 10.08 16.42 -9.60
CA ALA A 179 9.21 16.22 -8.45
C ALA A 179 8.75 17.58 -7.89
N TYR A 180 7.48 17.64 -7.49
CA TYR A 180 6.81 18.85 -7.02
C TYR A 180 6.63 18.81 -5.50
N LEU A 181 7.68 18.45 -4.77
CA LEU A 181 7.63 18.38 -3.32
C LEU A 181 7.98 19.73 -2.68
N PRO A 182 7.41 20.04 -1.50
CA PRO A 182 7.80 21.22 -0.74
C PRO A 182 9.32 21.27 -0.51
N GLY A 183 9.94 22.38 -0.88
CA GLY A 183 11.39 22.60 -0.74
C GLY A 183 12.24 22.07 -1.90
N GLU A 184 11.65 21.39 -2.88
CA GLU A 184 12.35 21.00 -4.12
C GLU A 184 12.30 22.10 -5.18
N SER A 185 13.31 22.11 -6.04
CA SER A 185 13.41 23.06 -7.16
C SER A 185 14.38 22.51 -8.20
N GLN A 186 14.04 22.67 -9.49
CA GLN A 186 14.93 22.31 -10.61
C GLN A 186 14.87 23.45 -11.62
N LEU A 187 15.97 24.18 -11.78
CA LEU A 187 16.01 25.43 -12.55
C LEU A 187 17.11 25.36 -13.60
N LEU A 188 16.86 25.82 -14.82
CA LEU A 188 17.88 26.06 -15.86
C LEU A 188 17.89 27.54 -16.23
N PHE A 189 19.05 28.18 -16.17
CA PHE A 189 19.16 29.64 -16.33
C PHE A 189 20.48 30.06 -16.97
N ASP A 190 20.52 31.32 -17.40
CA ASP A 190 21.74 31.96 -17.91
C ASP A 190 22.67 32.25 -16.72
N PRO A 191 23.91 31.76 -16.69
CA PRO A 191 24.84 31.96 -15.59
C PRO A 191 25.05 33.43 -15.19
N ARG A 192 24.78 34.38 -16.09
CA ARG A 192 24.87 35.83 -15.84
C ARG A 192 23.75 36.39 -14.96
N GLN A 193 22.65 35.66 -14.79
CA GLN A 193 21.41 36.12 -14.15
C GLN A 193 21.13 35.47 -12.78
N GLY A 194 22.03 34.64 -12.24
CA GLY A 194 21.79 33.89 -10.99
C GLY A 194 22.76 34.21 -9.86
N GLY A 195 22.24 34.11 -8.62
CA GLY A 195 23.01 34.22 -7.38
C GLY A 195 23.56 32.88 -6.86
N ASP A 196 24.55 32.97 -5.98
CA ASP A 196 25.24 31.82 -5.36
C ASP A 196 24.81 31.67 -3.88
N ASP A 197 23.62 31.10 -3.68
CA ASP A 197 23.00 30.90 -2.37
C ASP A 197 23.00 29.43 -1.92
N ILE A 198 23.71 28.53 -2.63
CA ILE A 198 23.72 27.08 -2.35
C ILE A 198 24.11 26.78 -0.91
N ASP A 199 25.05 27.55 -0.35
CA ASP A 199 25.53 27.40 1.03
C ASP A 199 24.73 28.26 2.03
N GLY A 200 23.78 29.06 1.55
CA GLY A 200 22.95 29.94 2.36
C GLY A 200 21.70 29.28 2.95
N ALA A 201 20.92 30.08 3.68
CA ALA A 201 19.61 29.69 4.21
C ALA A 201 18.45 30.02 3.25
N GLY A 202 18.62 30.99 2.35
CA GLY A 202 17.62 31.39 1.35
C GLY A 202 17.67 30.56 0.07
N TRP A 203 16.64 30.67 -0.76
CA TRP A 203 16.56 30.10 -2.11
C TRP A 203 15.99 31.14 -3.10
N GLU A 204 16.83 31.65 -3.98
CA GLU A 204 16.48 32.63 -5.01
C GLU A 204 16.25 31.96 -6.37
N ILE A 205 15.18 32.35 -7.08
CA ILE A 205 14.94 31.92 -8.46
C ILE A 205 15.58 32.96 -9.40
N PRO A 206 16.58 32.59 -10.21
CA PRO A 206 17.21 33.51 -11.16
C PRO A 206 16.21 34.09 -12.17
N GLU A 207 16.45 35.32 -12.62
CA GLU A 207 15.61 35.97 -13.61
C GLU A 207 15.60 35.17 -14.93
N GLY A 208 14.41 34.91 -15.46
CA GLY A 208 14.22 34.17 -16.72
C GLY A 208 14.58 32.68 -16.66
N ALA A 209 14.72 32.10 -15.45
CA ALA A 209 14.95 30.67 -15.28
C ALA A 209 13.78 29.83 -15.83
N ASP A 210 14.11 28.73 -16.51
CA ASP A 210 13.14 27.68 -16.80
C ASP A 210 12.95 26.85 -15.53
N LEU A 211 11.69 26.67 -15.10
CA LEU A 211 11.33 25.94 -13.89
C LEU A 211 11.00 24.48 -14.21
N TRP A 212 11.24 23.59 -13.24
CA TRP A 212 10.86 22.17 -13.30
C TRP A 212 11.41 21.43 -14.51
N VAL A 213 12.64 21.77 -14.90
CA VAL A 213 13.36 21.11 -15.99
C VAL A 213 13.99 19.79 -15.53
N PRO A 214 14.10 18.76 -16.40
CA PRO A 214 14.89 17.57 -16.12
C PRO A 214 16.32 17.93 -15.70
N ALA A 215 16.81 17.32 -14.63
CA ALA A 215 18.08 17.70 -14.03
C ALA A 215 18.92 16.49 -13.54
N PRO A 216 20.26 16.62 -13.47
CA PRO A 216 21.17 15.59 -12.95
C PRO A 216 21.12 15.53 -11.41
N CYS A 217 19.96 15.19 -10.87
CA CYS A 217 19.75 15.06 -9.43
C CYS A 217 20.58 13.91 -8.85
N PRO A 218 20.91 13.93 -7.54
CA PRO A 218 21.54 12.78 -6.91
C PRO A 218 20.70 11.51 -7.09
N VAL A 219 21.36 10.42 -7.48
CA VAL A 219 20.76 9.11 -7.73
C VAL A 219 20.26 8.48 -6.42
N MET A 220 20.94 8.75 -5.32
CA MET A 220 20.57 8.33 -3.97
C MET A 220 21.34 9.15 -2.93
N LEU A 221 20.90 9.09 -1.69
CA LEU A 221 21.65 9.58 -0.54
C LEU A 221 22.23 8.39 0.23
N VAL A 222 23.55 8.29 0.27
CA VAL A 222 24.23 7.22 1.03
C VAL A 222 24.78 7.75 2.34
N GLY A 223 25.02 6.86 3.29
CA GLY A 223 25.51 7.21 4.61
C GLY A 223 25.97 5.97 5.38
N THR A 224 26.55 6.18 6.55
CA THR A 224 26.76 5.11 7.54
C THR A 224 25.46 4.96 8.34
N PRO A 225 24.72 3.84 8.23
CA PRO A 225 23.49 3.65 9.00
C PRO A 225 23.79 3.65 10.50
N ALA A 226 22.90 4.25 11.31
CA ALA A 226 23.05 4.19 12.77
C ALA A 226 22.66 2.81 13.33
N GLN A 227 21.81 2.08 12.60
CA GLN A 227 21.42 0.70 12.86
C GLN A 227 21.35 -0.08 11.54
N PRO A 228 21.50 -1.42 11.56
CA PRO A 228 21.26 -2.25 10.38
C PRO A 228 19.86 -2.01 9.81
N VAL A 229 19.78 -1.72 8.51
CA VAL A 229 18.53 -1.47 7.80
C VAL A 229 18.56 -2.15 6.43
N THR A 230 17.41 -2.67 5.99
CA THR A 230 17.26 -3.18 4.63
C THR A 230 17.09 -2.01 3.66
N SER A 231 17.98 -1.84 2.69
CA SER A 231 17.69 -1.04 1.49
C SER A 231 17.00 -1.90 0.43
N VAL A 232 16.03 -1.34 -0.27
CA VAL A 232 15.24 -1.98 -1.31
C VAL A 232 15.59 -1.39 -2.68
N ALA A 233 15.78 -2.24 -3.68
CA ALA A 233 15.86 -1.82 -5.09
C ALA A 233 14.55 -2.15 -5.83
N GLY A 234 13.95 -1.16 -6.49
CA GLY A 234 12.79 -1.34 -7.36
C GLY A 234 13.21 -1.52 -8.81
N ILE A 235 12.89 -2.67 -9.41
CA ILE A 235 13.14 -2.99 -10.81
C ILE A 235 11.80 -3.08 -11.53
N GLY A 236 11.52 -2.19 -12.47
CA GLY A 236 10.19 -2.14 -13.06
C GLY A 236 10.00 -1.17 -14.22
N ASP A 237 8.79 -1.18 -14.74
CA ASP A 237 8.34 -0.34 -15.85
C ASP A 237 7.60 0.92 -15.36
N SER A 238 6.70 1.46 -16.19
CA SER A 238 5.90 2.64 -15.89
C SER A 238 5.01 2.48 -14.64
N ILE A 239 4.56 1.27 -14.33
CA ILE A 239 3.68 1.03 -13.19
C ILE A 239 4.47 1.13 -11.87
N LEU A 240 5.71 0.63 -11.83
CA LEU A 240 6.55 0.78 -10.63
C LEU A 240 7.20 2.17 -10.55
N ASP A 241 7.53 2.79 -11.70
CA ASP A 241 8.06 4.15 -11.78
C ASP A 241 7.06 5.20 -11.27
N GLY A 242 5.77 4.86 -11.27
CA GLY A 242 4.68 5.76 -10.90
C GLY A 242 4.29 6.71 -12.02
N ALA A 243 4.28 6.23 -13.27
CA ALA A 243 3.72 7.00 -14.37
C ALA A 243 2.27 7.34 -14.06
N VAL A 244 1.91 8.61 -14.21
CA VAL A 244 0.59 9.14 -13.85
C VAL A 244 0.28 9.11 -12.32
N ASP A 245 1.30 8.88 -11.50
CA ASP A 245 1.35 9.40 -10.13
C ASP A 245 2.02 10.78 -10.15
N VAL A 246 1.86 11.54 -9.08
CA VAL A 246 2.72 12.71 -8.86
C VAL A 246 4.16 12.22 -8.63
N ALA A 247 5.15 12.86 -9.24
CA ALA A 247 6.55 12.56 -8.93
C ALA A 247 6.84 12.88 -7.45
N GLY A 248 7.55 12.00 -6.74
CA GLY A 248 7.56 12.04 -5.28
C GLY A 248 8.60 11.18 -4.60
N ASP A 249 8.67 11.24 -3.27
CA ASP A 249 9.59 10.47 -2.43
C ASP A 249 8.91 9.30 -1.69
N GLY A 250 7.66 8.99 -2.04
CA GLY A 250 6.84 7.97 -1.39
C GLY A 250 5.90 8.51 -0.31
N GLU A 251 6.17 9.69 0.27
CA GLU A 251 5.20 10.35 1.16
C GLU A 251 4.02 10.89 0.34
N ALA A 252 4.37 11.61 -0.71
CA ALA A 252 3.46 12.12 -1.71
C ALA A 252 4.04 11.77 -3.08
N GLY A 253 3.42 10.83 -3.80
CA GLY A 253 3.87 10.43 -5.13
C GLY A 253 4.95 9.36 -5.19
N GLY A 254 5.44 9.12 -6.41
CA GLY A 254 6.58 8.27 -6.71
C GLY A 254 6.27 6.79 -6.97
N GLY A 255 4.99 6.45 -7.22
CA GLY A 255 4.56 5.09 -7.52
C GLY A 255 4.39 4.22 -6.27
N TRP A 256 3.73 3.07 -6.46
CA TRP A 256 3.32 2.22 -5.34
C TRP A 256 4.51 1.62 -4.56
N GLY A 257 5.61 1.25 -5.24
CA GLY A 257 6.77 0.64 -4.60
C GLY A 257 7.50 1.59 -3.66
N ARG A 258 7.68 2.84 -4.08
CA ARG A 258 8.30 3.91 -3.27
C ARG A 258 7.41 4.27 -2.08
N ARG A 259 6.10 4.40 -2.30
CA ARG A 259 5.11 4.64 -1.23
C ARG A 259 5.09 3.53 -0.18
N ALA A 260 5.12 2.27 -0.61
CA ALA A 260 5.18 1.14 0.31
C ALA A 260 6.49 1.15 1.10
N ALA A 261 7.63 1.47 0.45
CA ALA A 261 8.93 1.54 1.10
C ALA A 261 8.97 2.68 2.14
N PHE A 262 8.41 3.84 1.79
CA PHE A 262 8.22 4.96 2.71
C PHE A 262 7.44 4.54 3.96
N ALA A 263 6.27 3.91 3.77
CA ALA A 263 5.41 3.45 4.86
C ALA A 263 6.05 2.35 5.73
N ALA A 264 6.97 1.56 5.14
CA ALA A 264 7.79 0.58 5.85
C ALA A 264 9.06 1.19 6.49
N GLY A 265 9.36 2.48 6.24
CA GLY A 265 10.58 3.14 6.69
C GLY A 265 11.86 2.63 6.02
N LEU A 266 11.77 2.06 4.83
CA LEU A 266 12.91 1.46 4.13
C LEU A 266 13.56 2.44 3.15
N PRO A 267 14.92 2.54 3.13
CA PRO A 267 15.62 3.16 2.02
C PRO A 267 15.27 2.50 0.69
N TYR A 268 15.13 3.30 -0.37
CA TYR A 268 14.65 2.85 -1.68
C TYR A 268 15.48 3.42 -2.83
N LEU A 269 15.86 2.57 -3.78
CA LEU A 269 16.48 2.95 -5.06
C LEU A 269 15.60 2.46 -6.22
N SER A 270 15.13 3.38 -7.05
CA SER A 270 14.37 3.10 -8.27
C SER A 270 15.32 2.88 -9.45
N VAL A 271 15.25 1.69 -10.05
CA VAL A 271 15.90 1.35 -11.33
C VAL A 271 14.80 1.11 -12.36
N THR A 272 13.92 2.10 -12.49
CA THR A 272 12.64 2.02 -13.21
C THR A 272 12.60 3.00 -14.37
N ARG A 273 11.90 2.61 -15.44
CA ARG A 273 11.64 3.51 -16.56
C ARG A 273 10.31 3.19 -17.22
N THR A 274 9.54 4.24 -17.51
CA THR A 274 8.33 4.13 -18.32
C THR A 274 8.60 3.47 -19.67
N GLY A 275 7.90 2.36 -19.95
CA GLY A 275 8.03 1.59 -21.19
C GLY A 275 9.09 0.48 -21.17
N ASP A 276 9.76 0.26 -20.02
CA ASP A 276 10.71 -0.85 -19.89
C ASP A 276 10.05 -2.22 -20.07
N LYS A 277 10.87 -3.17 -20.51
CA LYS A 277 10.49 -4.55 -20.84
C LYS A 277 11.40 -5.53 -20.12
N ALA A 278 10.87 -6.69 -19.74
CA ALA A 278 11.65 -7.78 -19.17
C ALA A 278 12.83 -8.17 -20.07
N GLN A 279 12.67 -8.22 -21.40
CA GLN A 279 13.81 -8.48 -22.32
C GLN A 279 14.93 -7.45 -22.27
N PHE A 280 14.62 -6.17 -22.01
CA PHE A 280 15.65 -5.13 -21.94
C PHE A 280 16.39 -5.20 -20.62
N VAL A 281 15.67 -5.59 -19.56
CA VAL A 281 16.22 -5.70 -18.20
C VAL A 281 16.90 -7.05 -17.98
N SER A 282 16.55 -8.12 -18.72
CA SER A 282 17.11 -9.47 -18.51
C SER A 282 18.60 -9.58 -18.82
N ALA A 283 19.11 -8.74 -19.72
CA ALA A 283 20.54 -8.57 -19.91
C ALA A 283 21.25 -7.90 -18.71
N MET A 284 20.48 -7.43 -17.71
CA MET A 284 20.84 -6.64 -16.52
C MET A 284 22.14 -5.87 -16.67
N SER A 285 21.99 -4.59 -17.00
CA SER A 285 23.12 -3.73 -17.32
C SER A 285 24.00 -3.47 -16.09
N GLN A 286 25.32 -3.58 -16.26
CA GLN A 286 26.27 -3.64 -15.15
C GLN A 286 26.28 -2.38 -14.29
N LYS A 287 26.06 -1.18 -14.86
CA LYS A 287 26.08 0.07 -14.10
C LYS A 287 24.91 0.16 -13.13
N SER A 288 23.73 -0.33 -13.53
CA SER A 288 22.54 -0.42 -12.71
C SER A 288 22.76 -1.40 -11.55
N LEU A 289 23.37 -2.56 -11.81
CA LEU A 289 23.75 -3.51 -10.76
C LEU A 289 24.79 -2.92 -9.79
N ASP A 290 25.73 -2.13 -10.28
CA ASP A 290 26.71 -1.43 -9.43
C ASP A 290 26.04 -0.40 -8.51
N LEU A 291 25.01 0.31 -8.99
CA LEU A 291 24.20 1.17 -8.14
C LEU A 291 23.37 0.40 -7.11
N VAL A 292 22.83 -0.78 -7.46
CA VAL A 292 22.15 -1.67 -6.50
C VAL A 292 23.11 -2.14 -5.40
N ARG A 293 24.34 -2.54 -5.77
CA ARG A 293 25.40 -2.89 -4.80
C ARG A 293 25.76 -1.70 -3.93
N ARG A 294 25.91 -0.52 -4.53
CA ARG A 294 26.23 0.73 -3.81
C ARG A 294 25.14 1.15 -2.84
N ALA A 295 23.88 0.93 -3.19
CA ALA A 295 22.78 1.16 -2.27
C ALA A 295 22.83 0.22 -1.06
N GLY A 296 23.64 -0.85 -1.09
CA GLY A 296 23.61 -1.90 -0.08
C GLY A 296 22.25 -2.62 -0.09
N ALA A 297 21.60 -2.69 -1.26
CA ALA A 297 20.28 -3.28 -1.38
C ALA A 297 20.34 -4.77 -1.07
N THR A 298 19.65 -5.19 -0.01
CA THR A 298 19.55 -6.61 0.35
C THR A 298 18.17 -7.19 0.02
N ALA A 299 17.24 -6.34 -0.41
CA ALA A 299 15.95 -6.72 -0.95
C ALA A 299 15.67 -6.03 -2.29
N ALA A 300 14.82 -6.64 -3.12
CA ALA A 300 14.36 -6.04 -4.36
C ALA A 300 12.87 -6.32 -4.62
N ILE A 301 12.24 -5.40 -5.33
CA ILE A 301 10.90 -5.54 -5.91
C ILE A 301 11.07 -5.66 -7.42
N LEU A 302 10.40 -6.65 -8.02
CA LEU A 302 10.37 -6.85 -9.47
C LEU A 302 8.92 -6.69 -9.98
N ALA A 303 8.71 -5.77 -10.94
CA ALA A 303 7.41 -5.50 -11.54
C ALA A 303 7.57 -5.13 -13.03
N LEU A 304 7.58 -6.16 -13.89
CA LEU A 304 7.82 -6.06 -15.34
C LEU A 304 6.93 -7.07 -16.09
N GLY A 305 6.79 -6.86 -17.40
CA GLY A 305 6.15 -7.80 -18.33
C GLY A 305 5.01 -7.17 -19.13
N THR A 306 4.41 -6.09 -18.62
CA THR A 306 3.30 -5.38 -19.27
C THR A 306 3.66 -4.97 -20.70
N ASN A 307 4.79 -4.30 -20.89
CA ASN A 307 5.22 -3.84 -22.21
C ASN A 307 5.71 -4.98 -23.12
N ASP A 308 6.17 -6.11 -22.58
CA ASP A 308 6.53 -7.30 -23.37
C ASP A 308 5.28 -7.97 -23.98
N ILE A 309 4.20 -8.04 -23.21
CA ILE A 309 2.92 -8.60 -23.67
C ILE A 309 2.31 -7.71 -24.74
N ARG A 310 2.39 -6.38 -24.57
CA ARG A 310 1.95 -5.43 -25.60
C ARG A 310 2.73 -5.56 -26.92
N ASP A 311 4.00 -5.95 -26.83
CA ASP A 311 4.87 -6.29 -27.96
C ASP A 311 4.55 -7.67 -28.58
N GLY A 312 3.61 -8.43 -28.02
CA GLY A 312 3.20 -9.75 -28.50
C GLY A 312 4.10 -10.90 -28.05
N ARG A 313 4.94 -10.70 -27.02
CA ARG A 313 5.79 -11.79 -26.49
C ARG A 313 4.98 -12.85 -25.76
N THR A 314 5.50 -14.07 -25.74
CA THR A 314 4.84 -15.22 -25.10
C THR A 314 5.10 -15.27 -23.59
N ALA A 315 4.27 -16.02 -22.86
CA ALA A 315 4.42 -16.16 -21.41
C ALA A 315 5.76 -16.80 -21.01
N ASP A 316 6.23 -17.77 -21.80
CA ASP A 316 7.53 -18.43 -21.59
C ASP A 316 8.70 -17.46 -21.75
N GLN A 317 8.64 -16.61 -22.77
CA GLN A 317 9.66 -15.59 -23.04
C GLN A 317 9.77 -14.59 -21.88
N VAL A 318 8.62 -14.05 -21.45
CA VAL A 318 8.56 -13.10 -20.32
C VAL A 318 9.02 -13.77 -19.03
N SER A 319 8.56 -14.99 -18.74
CA SER A 319 8.93 -15.72 -17.52
C SER A 319 10.42 -16.04 -17.45
N GLY A 320 11.04 -16.43 -18.58
CA GLY A 320 12.48 -16.70 -18.67
C GLY A 320 13.33 -15.45 -18.47
N ASP A 321 12.89 -14.30 -18.99
CA ASP A 321 13.57 -13.02 -18.75
C ASP A 321 13.50 -12.63 -17.27
N LEU A 322 12.33 -12.78 -16.63
CA LEU A 322 12.17 -12.52 -15.19
C LEU A 322 13.07 -13.42 -14.33
N GLU A 323 13.25 -14.70 -14.69
CA GLU A 323 14.21 -15.61 -14.02
C GLU A 323 15.66 -15.12 -14.14
N THR A 324 16.04 -14.63 -15.31
CA THR A 324 17.37 -14.07 -15.57
C THR A 324 17.62 -12.83 -14.71
N ILE A 325 16.64 -11.94 -14.61
CA ILE A 325 16.71 -10.72 -13.77
C ILE A 325 16.89 -11.09 -12.30
N ARG A 326 16.10 -12.04 -11.79
CA ARG A 326 16.22 -12.51 -10.39
C ARG A 326 17.62 -13.06 -10.13
N SER A 327 18.15 -13.86 -11.04
CA SER A 327 19.50 -14.44 -10.93
C SER A 327 20.58 -13.35 -10.86
N ALA A 328 20.48 -12.32 -11.69
CA ALA A 328 21.41 -11.18 -11.68
C ALA A 328 21.34 -10.37 -10.36
N LEU A 329 20.13 -10.16 -9.82
CA LEU A 329 19.95 -9.49 -8.52
C LEU A 329 20.57 -10.31 -7.37
N ARG A 330 20.41 -11.64 -7.37
CA ARG A 330 21.09 -12.52 -6.40
C ARG A 330 22.60 -12.38 -6.49
N ALA A 331 23.15 -12.39 -7.70
CA ALA A 331 24.58 -12.20 -7.94
C ALA A 331 25.08 -10.80 -7.49
N ALA A 332 24.20 -9.80 -7.41
CA ALA A 332 24.49 -8.49 -6.86
C ALA A 332 24.33 -8.38 -5.33
N GLY A 333 23.98 -9.48 -4.64
CA GLY A 333 23.87 -9.53 -3.18
C GLY A 333 22.45 -9.36 -2.63
N VAL A 334 21.43 -9.33 -3.49
CA VAL A 334 20.02 -9.27 -3.04
C VAL A 334 19.60 -10.61 -2.45
N ARG A 335 19.21 -10.58 -1.17
CA ARG A 335 18.84 -11.77 -0.38
C ARG A 335 17.34 -12.02 -0.33
N HIS A 336 16.52 -11.01 -0.61
CA HIS A 336 15.08 -11.16 -0.69
C HIS A 336 14.52 -10.51 -1.96
N ILE A 337 13.80 -11.25 -2.80
CA ILE A 337 13.16 -10.72 -4.02
C ILE A 337 11.66 -10.98 -3.93
N ALA A 338 10.87 -9.91 -3.85
CA ALA A 338 9.44 -9.99 -4.02
C ALA A 338 9.05 -9.54 -5.44
N GLN A 339 8.03 -10.17 -5.99
CA GLN A 339 7.58 -9.90 -7.35
C GLN A 339 6.09 -9.55 -7.38
N ALA A 340 5.74 -8.51 -8.14
CA ALA A 340 4.35 -8.14 -8.38
C ALA A 340 3.80 -8.86 -9.64
N PRO A 341 2.55 -9.32 -9.64
CA PRO A 341 1.90 -9.81 -10.84
C PRO A 341 1.71 -8.70 -11.89
N VAL A 342 1.61 -9.10 -13.15
CA VAL A 342 1.27 -8.22 -14.26
C VAL A 342 -0.21 -7.83 -14.16
N LEU A 343 -0.49 -6.52 -14.20
CA LEU A 343 -1.86 -5.98 -14.24
C LEU A 343 -2.52 -6.24 -15.59
N SER A 344 -3.86 -6.25 -15.60
CA SER A 344 -4.61 -6.32 -16.85
C SER A 344 -4.73 -4.94 -17.50
N GLU A 345 -4.63 -4.87 -18.83
CA GLU A 345 -4.96 -3.65 -19.58
C GLU A 345 -6.42 -3.66 -20.04
N THR A 346 -7.08 -2.50 -20.00
CA THR A 346 -8.44 -2.33 -20.50
C THR A 346 -8.55 -1.25 -21.56
N LEU A 347 -9.50 -1.44 -22.48
CA LEU A 347 -10.00 -0.42 -23.39
C LEU A 347 -11.35 0.05 -22.85
N SER A 348 -11.52 1.37 -22.69
CA SER A 348 -12.80 1.98 -22.35
C SER A 348 -13.02 3.30 -23.08
N PRO A 349 -14.24 3.58 -23.60
CA PRO A 349 -14.60 4.88 -24.14
C PRO A 349 -14.80 5.95 -23.06
N ASP A 350 -14.93 5.58 -21.78
CA ASP A 350 -15.24 6.48 -20.67
C ASP A 350 -14.12 6.61 -19.63
N ALA A 351 -12.88 6.32 -20.04
CA ALA A 351 -11.69 6.37 -19.19
C ALA A 351 -11.80 5.51 -17.91
N ASN A 352 -12.41 4.32 -18.06
CA ASN A 352 -12.69 3.36 -16.98
C ASN A 352 -13.48 3.96 -15.81
N THR A 353 -14.40 4.89 -16.09
CA THR A 353 -15.32 5.43 -15.08
C THR A 353 -16.60 4.59 -14.91
N SER A 354 -16.75 3.52 -15.70
CA SER A 354 -17.76 2.47 -15.49
C SER A 354 -17.12 1.08 -15.64
N ILE A 355 -17.79 0.04 -15.15
CA ILE A 355 -17.33 -1.36 -15.28
C ILE A 355 -17.77 -1.93 -16.63
N GLU A 356 -18.94 -1.49 -17.11
CA GLU A 356 -19.59 -1.88 -18.35
C GLU A 356 -18.83 -1.37 -19.58
N GLY A 357 -18.18 -0.19 -19.46
CA GLY A 357 -17.34 0.39 -20.51
C GLY A 357 -16.02 -0.34 -20.74
N GLN A 358 -15.56 -1.15 -19.77
CA GLN A 358 -14.24 -1.77 -19.83
C GLN A 358 -14.24 -3.09 -20.60
N LYS A 359 -13.26 -3.25 -21.48
CA LYS A 359 -12.97 -4.50 -22.18
C LYS A 359 -11.49 -4.80 -22.03
N SER A 360 -11.12 -6.04 -21.67
CA SER A 360 -9.71 -6.41 -21.60
C SER A 360 -9.04 -6.28 -22.96
N GLN A 361 -7.82 -5.74 -22.97
CA GLN A 361 -6.98 -5.69 -24.16
C GLN A 361 -6.45 -7.10 -24.50
N GLN A 362 -6.13 -7.32 -25.77
CA GLN A 362 -5.53 -8.58 -26.22
C GLN A 362 -4.24 -8.86 -25.42
N GLY A 363 -4.12 -10.07 -24.88
CA GLY A 363 -2.98 -10.48 -24.06
C GLY A 363 -3.16 -10.30 -22.55
N PHE A 364 -4.24 -9.63 -22.09
CA PHE A 364 -4.44 -9.27 -20.69
C PHE A 364 -5.74 -9.77 -20.04
N GLY A 365 -6.63 -10.43 -20.79
CA GLY A 365 -7.88 -10.99 -20.25
C GLY A 365 -7.71 -12.34 -19.54
N PRO A 366 -8.82 -13.05 -19.24
CA PRO A 366 -8.77 -14.41 -18.72
C PRO A 366 -8.05 -15.36 -19.68
N GLN A 367 -7.28 -16.32 -19.15
CA GLN A 367 -6.51 -17.31 -19.94
C GLN A 367 -5.56 -16.67 -20.97
N SER A 368 -5.07 -15.47 -20.67
CA SER A 368 -4.18 -14.72 -21.55
C SER A 368 -2.70 -14.94 -21.23
N VAL A 369 -1.82 -14.26 -21.98
CA VAL A 369 -0.38 -14.23 -21.68
C VAL A 369 -0.13 -13.68 -20.27
N ALA A 370 -0.81 -12.60 -19.87
CA ALA A 370 -0.67 -12.03 -18.53
C ALA A 370 -1.09 -13.04 -17.44
N SER A 371 -2.23 -13.73 -17.64
CA SER A 371 -2.66 -14.81 -16.73
C SER A 371 -1.62 -15.91 -16.62
N ALA A 372 -1.07 -16.39 -17.75
CA ALA A 372 -0.08 -17.46 -17.77
C ALA A 372 1.26 -17.05 -17.10
N VAL A 373 1.71 -15.81 -17.28
CA VAL A 373 2.89 -15.27 -16.56
C VAL A 373 2.64 -15.24 -15.05
N ASN A 374 1.46 -14.75 -14.63
CA ASN A 374 1.10 -14.66 -13.23
C ASN A 374 0.96 -16.05 -12.58
N GLU A 375 0.37 -17.03 -13.29
CA GLU A 375 0.27 -18.42 -12.84
C GLU A 375 1.65 -19.07 -12.72
N THR A 376 2.54 -18.85 -13.68
CA THR A 376 3.93 -19.35 -13.65
C THR A 376 4.70 -18.77 -12.47
N MET A 377 4.56 -17.46 -12.23
CA MET A 377 5.15 -16.80 -11.06
C MET A 377 4.61 -17.37 -9.74
N ALA A 378 3.29 -17.54 -9.63
CA ALA A 378 2.65 -18.12 -8.45
C ALA A 378 3.10 -19.55 -8.17
N ALA A 379 3.25 -20.37 -9.22
CA ALA A 379 3.76 -21.73 -9.10
C ALA A 379 5.25 -21.79 -8.68
N ALA A 380 6.04 -20.78 -9.08
CA ALA A 380 7.45 -20.69 -8.72
C ALA A 380 7.68 -20.15 -7.29
N ALA A 381 6.75 -19.37 -6.74
CA ALA A 381 6.85 -18.87 -5.37
C ALA A 381 6.69 -20.01 -4.36
N GLY A 382 7.62 -20.12 -3.40
CA GLY A 382 7.58 -21.14 -2.35
C GLY A 382 8.11 -22.53 -2.72
N ALA A 383 8.40 -22.82 -3.99
CA ALA A 383 9.10 -24.03 -4.43
C ALA A 383 10.62 -23.95 -4.11
N ALA A 384 10.96 -23.88 -2.83
CA ALA A 384 12.34 -23.79 -2.37
C ALA A 384 12.85 -25.13 -1.81
N ALA A 385 13.22 -26.04 -2.71
CA ALA A 385 14.15 -27.11 -2.42
C ALA A 385 15.17 -27.21 -3.56
N ALA A 386 16.45 -26.94 -3.26
CA ALA A 386 17.63 -27.26 -4.08
C ALA A 386 17.92 -26.43 -5.37
N GLY A 387 17.90 -25.08 -5.34
CA GLY A 387 18.57 -24.25 -6.37
C GLY A 387 17.75 -23.06 -6.92
N GLN A 388 17.35 -22.14 -6.03
CA GLN A 388 16.39 -21.03 -6.17
C GLN A 388 16.22 -20.38 -7.56
N LYS A 389 15.08 -20.63 -8.22
CA LYS A 389 14.66 -19.99 -9.51
C LYS A 389 13.47 -19.00 -9.38
N GLY A 390 12.64 -19.13 -8.34
CA GLY A 390 11.45 -18.30 -8.11
C GLY A 390 11.66 -17.07 -7.22
N PRO A 391 10.69 -16.16 -7.13
CA PRO A 391 10.68 -15.09 -6.12
C PRO A 391 10.48 -15.67 -4.70
N ASP A 392 10.95 -14.93 -3.68
CA ASP A 392 10.74 -15.31 -2.27
C ASP A 392 9.33 -14.96 -1.79
N ASP A 393 8.69 -13.99 -2.45
CA ASP A 393 7.42 -13.42 -2.04
C ASP A 393 6.66 -12.86 -3.26
N ILE A 394 5.33 -12.83 -3.17
CA ILE A 394 4.46 -12.23 -4.19
C ILE A 394 3.72 -11.04 -3.58
N ILE A 395 3.77 -9.91 -4.27
CA ILE A 395 3.09 -8.68 -3.87
C ILE A 395 1.79 -8.58 -4.66
N ASP A 396 0.65 -8.94 -4.06
CA ASP A 396 -0.66 -8.84 -4.74
C ASP A 396 -1.14 -7.40 -4.84
N ILE A 397 -0.63 -6.69 -5.84
CA ILE A 397 -1.09 -5.34 -6.21
C ILE A 397 -2.35 -5.38 -7.08
N VAL A 398 -2.71 -6.53 -7.64
CA VAL A 398 -3.81 -6.66 -8.62
C VAL A 398 -5.14 -6.55 -7.89
N ALA A 399 -5.33 -7.31 -6.82
CA ALA A 399 -6.57 -7.31 -6.05
C ALA A 399 -6.91 -5.94 -5.45
N ALA A 400 -5.91 -5.06 -5.28
CA ALA A 400 -6.10 -3.70 -4.76
C ALA A 400 -6.78 -2.75 -5.75
N VAL A 401 -6.75 -3.04 -7.06
CA VAL A 401 -7.23 -2.12 -8.10
C VAL A 401 -8.03 -2.79 -9.20
N GLN A 402 -8.03 -4.13 -9.27
CA GLN A 402 -8.65 -4.90 -10.33
C GLN A 402 -9.39 -6.12 -9.80
N THR A 403 -10.45 -6.48 -10.50
CA THR A 403 -11.18 -7.74 -10.32
C THR A 403 -11.63 -8.23 -11.69
N GLU A 404 -11.43 -9.52 -11.96
CA GLU A 404 -11.79 -10.13 -13.25
C GLU A 404 -11.24 -9.35 -14.46
N HIS A 405 -9.99 -8.91 -14.39
CA HIS A 405 -9.30 -8.16 -15.46
C HIS A 405 -9.92 -6.79 -15.79
N ARG A 406 -10.67 -6.19 -14.85
CA ARG A 406 -11.24 -4.85 -14.94
C ARG A 406 -10.79 -3.99 -13.77
N TRP A 407 -10.57 -2.70 -14.02
CA TRP A 407 -10.28 -1.71 -12.99
C TRP A 407 -11.49 -1.48 -12.10
N HIS A 408 -11.24 -1.36 -10.80
CA HIS A 408 -12.24 -0.89 -9.85
C HIS A 408 -12.62 0.56 -10.19
N VAL A 409 -13.91 0.85 -10.05
CA VAL A 409 -14.48 2.17 -10.35
C VAL A 409 -14.80 2.88 -9.03
N PRO A 410 -14.11 3.99 -8.71
CA PRO A 410 -14.43 4.80 -7.54
C PRO A 410 -15.91 5.24 -7.53
N LEU A 411 -16.49 5.36 -6.34
CA LEU A 411 -17.90 5.74 -6.17
C LEU A 411 -18.18 7.26 -6.31
N PHE A 412 -17.20 8.04 -6.77
CA PHE A 412 -17.34 9.48 -6.92
C PHE A 412 -17.94 9.86 -8.29
N GLN A 413 -19.07 10.56 -8.25
CA GLN A 413 -19.72 11.20 -9.38
C GLN A 413 -20.35 12.52 -8.92
N THR A 414 -20.14 13.60 -9.68
CA THR A 414 -20.68 14.95 -9.47
C THR A 414 -20.86 15.65 -10.82
N GLU A 415 -21.22 16.93 -10.80
CA GLU A 415 -21.14 17.84 -11.93
C GLU A 415 -20.32 19.10 -11.56
N LEU A 416 -19.84 19.80 -12.59
CA LEU A 416 -19.34 21.16 -12.47
C LEU A 416 -20.47 22.12 -12.06
N ALA A 417 -20.25 22.86 -10.97
CA ALA A 417 -21.17 23.93 -10.54
C ALA A 417 -20.90 25.26 -11.27
N ALA A 418 -19.71 25.42 -11.86
CA ALA A 418 -19.35 26.56 -12.70
C ALA A 418 -18.44 26.10 -13.86
N PRO A 419 -18.38 26.83 -14.99
CA PRO A 419 -17.48 26.49 -16.08
C PRO A 419 -16.01 26.53 -15.65
N VAL A 420 -15.17 25.70 -16.27
CA VAL A 420 -13.72 25.68 -16.09
C VAL A 420 -13.03 25.82 -17.44
N ALA A 421 -11.98 26.65 -17.51
CA ALA A 421 -11.14 26.77 -18.69
C ALA A 421 -10.17 25.58 -18.82
N ALA A 422 -9.67 25.34 -20.04
CA ALA A 422 -8.55 24.42 -20.24
C ALA A 422 -7.37 24.81 -19.34
N TRP A 423 -6.76 23.82 -18.68
CA TRP A 423 -5.67 23.96 -17.71
C TRP A 423 -6.04 24.78 -16.46
N GLY A 424 -7.33 24.97 -16.18
CA GLY A 424 -7.79 25.56 -14.93
C GLY A 424 -7.44 24.69 -13.73
N GLY A 425 -6.62 25.22 -12.82
CA GLY A 425 -6.18 24.49 -11.61
C GLY A 425 -7.19 24.46 -10.46
N ALA A 426 -8.36 25.09 -10.60
CA ALA A 426 -9.42 25.11 -9.60
C ALA A 426 -10.77 24.82 -10.24
N LEU A 427 -11.51 23.88 -9.65
CA LEU A 427 -12.85 23.47 -10.05
C LEU A 427 -13.86 23.90 -8.99
N VAL A 428 -15.04 24.35 -9.42
CA VAL A 428 -16.20 24.48 -8.53
C VAL A 428 -17.11 23.29 -8.80
N LEU A 429 -17.23 22.39 -7.85
CA LEU A 429 -17.99 21.15 -7.93
C LEU A 429 -19.19 21.20 -6.99
N ARG A 430 -20.28 20.52 -7.37
CA ARG A 430 -21.42 20.33 -6.46
C ARG A 430 -20.99 19.54 -5.22
N ASP A 431 -20.19 18.50 -5.45
CA ASP A 431 -19.73 17.58 -4.42
C ASP A 431 -18.20 17.57 -4.27
N ALA A 432 -17.72 17.40 -3.04
CA ALA A 432 -16.29 17.32 -2.72
C ALA A 432 -15.66 16.02 -3.26
N PRO A 433 -14.60 16.04 -4.09
CA PRO A 433 -13.78 14.85 -4.32
C PRO A 433 -12.87 14.55 -3.10
N LEU A 434 -12.10 13.47 -3.13
CA LEU A 434 -11.01 13.22 -2.17
C LEU A 434 -9.66 13.72 -2.73
N PRO A 435 -8.74 14.21 -1.87
CA PRO A 435 -7.35 14.39 -2.27
C PRO A 435 -6.77 13.09 -2.83
N GLY A 436 -6.14 13.17 -4.01
CA GLY A 436 -5.61 12.04 -4.77
C GLY A 436 -6.56 11.48 -5.83
N ASP A 437 -7.85 11.83 -5.82
CA ASP A 437 -8.79 11.43 -6.88
C ASP A 437 -8.30 11.99 -8.22
N HIS A 438 -8.30 11.14 -9.25
CA HIS A 438 -8.13 11.58 -10.64
C HIS A 438 -9.51 11.77 -11.27
N LEU A 439 -9.80 12.99 -11.70
CA LEU A 439 -11.11 13.36 -12.21
C LEU A 439 -11.19 13.19 -13.74
N VAL A 440 -12.33 12.72 -14.23
CA VAL A 440 -12.64 12.56 -15.64
C VAL A 440 -13.91 13.34 -15.93
N PHE A 441 -13.88 14.15 -16.99
CA PHE A 441 -15.00 14.96 -17.46
C PHE A 441 -15.68 14.23 -18.63
N LEU A 442 -17.00 14.12 -18.60
CA LEU A 442 -17.75 13.35 -19.59
C LEU A 442 -18.61 14.22 -20.51
N PRO A 443 -18.69 13.92 -21.83
CA PRO A 443 -17.95 12.86 -22.52
C PRO A 443 -16.44 13.15 -22.54
N VAL A 444 -15.62 12.10 -22.43
CA VAL A 444 -14.16 12.22 -22.53
C VAL A 444 -13.86 12.82 -23.91
N ALA A 445 -13.27 14.01 -23.97
CA ALA A 445 -13.19 14.76 -25.21
C ALA A 445 -12.40 13.95 -26.27
N PRO A 446 -12.94 13.69 -27.48
CA PRO A 446 -12.19 13.01 -28.53
C PRO A 446 -11.61 13.99 -29.58
N VAL A 447 -10.34 13.73 -29.93
CA VAL A 447 -9.53 14.23 -31.07
C VAL A 447 -9.30 15.75 -31.15
N GLY A 448 -8.15 16.20 -30.65
CA GLY A 448 -7.65 17.57 -30.80
C GLY A 448 -7.04 18.17 -29.53
N SER A 449 -7.38 17.64 -28.35
CA SER A 449 -6.60 17.86 -27.13
C SER A 449 -5.23 17.22 -27.30
N SER A 450 -4.15 17.87 -26.84
CA SER A 450 -2.82 17.24 -26.83
C SER A 450 -2.92 15.86 -26.16
N ASP A 451 -2.58 14.80 -26.90
CA ASP A 451 -2.65 13.41 -26.43
C ASP A 451 -2.13 13.29 -24.99
N GLY A 452 -2.99 12.85 -24.07
CA GLY A 452 -2.63 12.56 -22.69
C GLY A 452 -2.99 13.60 -21.64
N ALA A 453 -3.41 14.83 -21.97
CA ALA A 453 -3.72 15.85 -20.95
C ALA A 453 -4.88 15.44 -20.02
N GLU A 454 -6.06 15.11 -20.57
CA GLU A 454 -7.22 14.68 -19.77
C GLU A 454 -7.08 13.28 -19.15
N ARG A 455 -6.13 12.47 -19.64
CA ARG A 455 -5.89 11.10 -19.12
C ARG A 455 -4.79 11.05 -18.06
N ASN A 456 -3.91 12.05 -18.02
CA ASN A 456 -2.77 12.05 -17.11
C ASN A 456 -2.87 13.10 -16.01
N TRP A 457 -3.71 14.13 -16.17
CA TRP A 457 -3.73 15.30 -15.30
C TRP A 457 -5.17 15.79 -15.12
N PRO A 458 -5.85 15.39 -14.04
CA PRO A 458 -6.29 16.36 -13.03
C PRO A 458 -6.43 15.70 -11.64
N HIS A 459 -5.32 15.59 -10.91
CA HIS A 459 -5.34 15.00 -9.57
C HIS A 459 -5.76 16.04 -8.54
N VAL A 460 -6.72 15.70 -7.70
CA VAL A 460 -7.15 16.57 -6.61
C VAL A 460 -6.04 16.68 -5.56
N THR A 461 -5.64 17.90 -5.23
CA THR A 461 -4.63 18.18 -4.20
C THR A 461 -5.26 18.65 -2.91
N THR A 462 -6.21 19.57 -3.01
CA THR A 462 -6.94 20.13 -1.86
C THR A 462 -8.40 20.37 -2.21
N VAL A 463 -9.25 20.38 -1.18
CA VAL A 463 -10.70 20.51 -1.31
C VAL A 463 -11.20 21.44 -0.21
N SER A 464 -12.02 22.44 -0.56
CA SER A 464 -12.58 23.36 0.42
C SER A 464 -13.67 22.72 1.28
N ALA A 465 -13.90 23.26 2.47
CA ALA A 465 -14.95 22.81 3.39
C ALA A 465 -16.33 23.46 3.14
N THR A 466 -16.44 24.34 2.14
CA THR A 466 -17.63 25.14 1.84
C THR A 466 -18.37 24.59 0.63
N HIS A 467 -19.70 24.74 0.57
CA HIS A 467 -20.51 24.36 -0.60
C HIS A 467 -20.99 25.59 -1.39
N PRO A 468 -20.94 25.58 -2.74
CA PRO A 468 -20.33 24.54 -3.59
C PRO A 468 -18.83 24.43 -3.36
N VAL A 469 -18.28 23.25 -3.60
CA VAL A 469 -16.92 22.88 -3.20
C VAL A 469 -15.91 23.37 -4.22
N THR A 470 -14.79 23.92 -3.75
CA THR A 470 -13.65 24.23 -4.60
C THR A 470 -12.61 23.13 -4.47
N ALA A 471 -12.33 22.42 -5.57
CA ALA A 471 -11.24 21.44 -5.64
C ALA A 471 -10.06 22.03 -6.41
N VAL A 472 -8.87 21.98 -5.82
CA VAL A 472 -7.63 22.40 -6.47
C VAL A 472 -6.97 21.17 -7.08
N LEU A 473 -6.51 21.30 -8.32
CA LEU A 473 -5.93 20.22 -9.09
C LEU A 473 -4.42 20.41 -9.27
N ASN A 474 -3.69 19.28 -9.32
CA ASN A 474 -2.36 19.22 -9.91
C ASN A 474 -2.53 18.93 -11.41
N GLY A 475 -2.23 19.94 -12.23
CA GLY A 475 -2.71 20.02 -13.61
C GLY A 475 -4.15 20.55 -13.68
N GLY A 476 -4.68 20.75 -14.88
CA GLY A 476 -6.07 21.12 -15.10
C GLY A 476 -6.65 20.31 -16.25
N PRO A 477 -7.97 20.35 -16.49
CA PRO A 477 -8.56 19.62 -17.60
C PRO A 477 -7.93 20.07 -18.91
N GLY A 478 -7.64 19.13 -19.82
CA GLY A 478 -7.01 19.43 -21.10
C GLY A 478 -7.86 20.32 -22.02
N ALA A 479 -9.17 20.36 -21.80
CA ALA A 479 -10.13 21.20 -22.50
C ALA A 479 -10.95 22.07 -21.53
N ALA A 480 -11.64 23.08 -22.06
CA ALA A 480 -12.64 23.83 -21.31
C ALA A 480 -13.94 23.02 -21.20
N HIS A 481 -14.62 23.15 -20.07
CA HIS A 481 -15.87 22.44 -19.76
C HIS A 481 -16.90 23.41 -19.16
N ASP A 482 -18.16 23.27 -19.58
CA ASP A 482 -19.26 24.12 -19.11
C ASP A 482 -19.79 23.69 -17.73
N ALA A 483 -20.57 24.56 -17.08
CA ALA A 483 -21.33 24.18 -15.90
C ALA A 483 -22.33 23.05 -16.25
N GLY A 484 -22.50 22.09 -15.34
CA GLY A 484 -23.32 20.90 -15.55
C GLY A 484 -22.58 19.72 -16.18
N THR A 485 -21.33 19.88 -16.65
CA THR A 485 -20.52 18.75 -17.15
C THR A 485 -20.37 17.68 -16.06
N PRO A 486 -20.72 16.41 -16.34
CA PRO A 486 -20.50 15.32 -15.41
C PRO A 486 -19.02 15.06 -15.15
N VAL A 487 -18.67 14.86 -13.88
CA VAL A 487 -17.32 14.57 -13.42
C VAL A 487 -17.33 13.27 -12.60
N ARG A 488 -16.42 12.35 -12.91
CA ARG A 488 -16.25 11.07 -12.19
C ARG A 488 -14.81 10.86 -11.78
N ALA A 489 -14.53 10.00 -10.81
CA ALA A 489 -13.17 9.56 -10.52
C ALA A 489 -12.85 8.22 -11.18
N THR A 490 -11.57 7.98 -11.48
CA THR A 490 -11.05 6.71 -12.02
C THR A 490 -9.74 6.32 -11.34
N LEU A 491 -9.46 5.02 -11.26
CA LEU A 491 -8.16 4.50 -10.84
C LEU A 491 -7.19 4.32 -12.01
N SER A 492 -7.66 4.38 -13.26
CA SER A 492 -6.82 4.31 -14.46
C SER A 492 -7.56 4.90 -15.66
N ALA A 493 -7.24 6.14 -16.03
CA ALA A 493 -7.94 6.82 -17.12
C ALA A 493 -7.59 6.26 -18.51
N ASP A 494 -6.39 5.72 -18.68
CA ASP A 494 -5.93 5.14 -19.95
C ASP A 494 -6.06 3.60 -20.00
N GLY A 495 -6.45 2.97 -18.90
CA GLY A 495 -6.60 1.52 -18.77
C GLY A 495 -5.31 0.75 -18.55
N ILE A 496 -4.19 1.45 -18.39
CA ILE A 496 -2.85 0.88 -18.24
C ILE A 496 -2.24 1.34 -16.90
N HIS A 497 -2.20 2.65 -16.68
CA HIS A 497 -1.48 3.24 -15.55
C HIS A 497 -2.42 3.48 -14.38
N PRO A 498 -2.06 2.99 -13.17
CA PRO A 498 -2.74 3.40 -11.95
C PRO A 498 -2.57 4.90 -11.72
N GLN A 499 -3.65 5.57 -11.35
CA GLN A 499 -3.61 6.96 -10.90
C GLN A 499 -3.11 7.03 -9.46
N ALA A 500 -2.86 8.23 -8.92
CA ALA A 500 -2.37 8.44 -7.56
C ALA A 500 -3.14 7.63 -6.49
N ALA A 501 -4.48 7.60 -6.53
CA ALA A 501 -5.31 6.79 -5.64
C ALA A 501 -5.08 5.27 -5.82
N GLY A 502 -4.91 4.81 -7.07
CA GLY A 502 -4.57 3.42 -7.38
C GLY A 502 -3.19 3.03 -6.86
N HIS A 503 -2.19 3.88 -7.03
CA HIS A 503 -0.85 3.67 -6.47
C HIS A 503 -0.86 3.64 -4.94
N ALA A 504 -1.68 4.47 -4.28
CA ALA A 504 -1.84 4.43 -2.82
C ALA A 504 -2.47 3.10 -2.36
N ALA A 505 -3.51 2.61 -3.05
CA ALA A 505 -4.13 1.31 -2.76
C ALA A 505 -3.14 0.15 -2.95
N MET A 506 -2.38 0.13 -4.05
CA MET A 506 -1.33 -0.85 -4.28
C MET A 506 -0.21 -0.79 -3.24
N ALA A 507 0.17 0.42 -2.79
CA ALA A 507 1.19 0.59 -1.77
C ALA A 507 0.75 0.01 -0.42
N ALA A 508 -0.53 0.20 -0.06
CA ALA A 508 -1.11 -0.43 1.12
C ALA A 508 -1.05 -1.95 1.01
N ALA A 509 -1.45 -2.52 -0.14
CA ALA A 509 -1.36 -3.95 -0.45
C ALA A 509 0.08 -4.50 -0.37
N ALA A 510 1.06 -3.68 -0.76
CA ALA A 510 2.46 -4.09 -0.76
C ALA A 510 3.15 -3.98 0.61
N LEU A 511 2.63 -3.16 1.52
CA LEU A 511 3.24 -2.86 2.81
C LEU A 511 3.62 -4.12 3.63
N PRO A 512 2.76 -5.16 3.76
CA PRO A 512 3.14 -6.37 4.48
C PRO A 512 4.42 -7.00 3.94
N ALA A 513 4.55 -7.18 2.62
CA ALA A 513 5.74 -7.77 1.99
C ALA A 513 7.01 -6.97 2.31
N LEU A 514 6.94 -5.64 2.27
CA LEU A 514 8.08 -4.78 2.59
C LEU A 514 8.46 -4.84 4.08
N ARG A 515 7.50 -5.00 4.99
CA ARG A 515 7.83 -5.25 6.41
C ARG A 515 8.57 -6.57 6.60
N ARG A 516 8.23 -7.62 5.84
CA ARG A 516 8.98 -8.89 5.84
C ARG A 516 10.41 -8.72 5.35
N MET A 517 10.61 -7.86 4.34
CA MET A 517 11.94 -7.48 3.85
C MET A 517 12.74 -6.74 4.92
N ALA A 518 12.12 -5.82 5.66
CA ALA A 518 12.75 -5.08 6.74
C ALA A 518 13.29 -6.02 7.83
N ALA A 519 12.49 -7.00 8.21
CA ALA A 519 12.83 -7.92 9.29
C ALA A 519 14.00 -8.87 8.99
N ASN A 520 14.37 -9.04 7.71
CA ASN A 520 15.58 -9.80 7.32
C ASN A 520 16.89 -9.14 7.78
N ALA A 521 16.87 -7.85 8.15
CA ALA A 521 18.02 -7.16 8.72
C ALA A 521 18.19 -7.38 10.23
N VAL A 522 17.16 -7.90 10.93
CA VAL A 522 17.19 -8.09 12.38
C VAL A 522 17.83 -9.43 12.72
N THR A 523 19.03 -9.38 13.33
CA THR A 523 19.69 -10.53 13.94
C THR A 523 18.85 -11.05 15.12
N SER A 524 18.79 -12.38 15.26
CA SER A 524 18.00 -13.05 16.30
C SER A 524 18.37 -12.57 17.71
N SER A 525 17.42 -12.62 18.64
CA SER A 525 17.64 -12.41 20.08
C SER A 525 18.62 -13.43 20.71
N GLY A 526 18.99 -14.50 19.97
CA GLY A 526 19.84 -15.59 20.44
C GLY A 526 19.14 -16.54 21.42
N ARG A 527 17.82 -16.42 21.60
CA ARG A 527 17.03 -17.22 22.54
C ARG A 527 16.60 -18.55 21.92
N THR A 528 16.72 -19.62 22.70
CA THR A 528 16.20 -20.97 22.37
C THR A 528 14.68 -21.00 22.50
N GLY A 529 13.98 -21.61 21.54
CA GLY A 529 12.52 -21.70 21.51
C GLY A 529 11.91 -21.35 20.14
N ILE A 530 10.59 -21.11 20.13
CA ILE A 530 9.88 -20.60 18.95
C ILE A 530 9.54 -19.13 19.17
N GLU A 531 9.78 -18.30 18.15
CA GLU A 531 9.24 -16.95 18.06
C GLU A 531 8.45 -16.83 16.75
N ILE A 532 7.16 -16.50 16.83
CA ILE A 532 6.30 -16.21 15.68
C ILE A 532 5.84 -14.76 15.79
N ASP A 533 6.11 -13.98 14.75
CA ASP A 533 5.51 -12.69 14.50
C ASP A 533 4.49 -12.85 13.37
N PHE A 534 3.20 -12.85 13.72
CA PHE A 534 2.11 -12.96 12.76
C PHE A 534 1.90 -11.64 12.00
N VAL A 535 2.56 -10.55 12.37
CA VAL A 535 2.46 -9.28 11.65
C VAL A 535 3.28 -9.32 10.41
N ASP A 536 4.52 -9.75 10.58
CA ASP A 536 5.52 -9.70 9.52
C ASP A 536 5.77 -11.07 8.89
N ASP A 537 4.94 -12.07 9.22
CA ASP A 537 5.07 -13.45 8.74
C ASP A 537 6.46 -14.04 8.99
N ILE A 538 6.91 -13.89 10.23
CA ILE A 538 8.22 -14.35 10.67
C ILE A 538 8.02 -15.51 11.63
N ALA A 539 8.61 -16.65 11.32
CA ALA A 539 8.81 -17.71 12.28
C ALA A 539 10.30 -17.93 12.49
N ARG A 540 10.71 -18.06 13.75
CA ARG A 540 12.05 -18.47 14.15
C ARG A 540 11.97 -19.69 15.06
N LEU A 541 12.87 -20.63 14.83
CA LEU A 541 13.13 -21.76 15.70
C LEU A 541 14.59 -21.67 16.15
N ASP A 542 14.82 -21.54 17.46
CA ASP A 542 16.13 -21.36 18.08
C ASP A 542 16.93 -20.20 17.45
N GLY A 543 16.24 -19.11 17.14
CA GLY A 543 16.79 -17.92 16.50
C GLY A 543 16.96 -18.02 14.97
N ALA A 544 16.88 -19.21 14.36
CA ALA A 544 16.95 -19.38 12.92
C ALA A 544 15.58 -19.17 12.26
N ARG A 545 15.54 -18.42 11.14
CA ARG A 545 14.28 -18.21 10.38
C ARG A 545 13.85 -19.53 9.73
N VAL A 546 12.59 -19.89 9.91
CA VAL A 546 11.94 -21.04 9.28
C VAL A 546 10.69 -20.59 8.54
N ALA A 547 10.19 -21.42 7.61
CA ALA A 547 8.89 -21.16 7.01
C ALA A 547 7.81 -21.25 8.08
N LEU A 548 6.81 -20.36 8.05
CA LEU A 548 5.75 -20.36 9.07
C LEU A 548 5.00 -21.69 9.10
N ALA A 549 4.76 -22.30 7.94
CA ALA A 549 4.12 -23.62 7.82
C ALA A 549 4.89 -24.76 8.52
N THR A 550 6.18 -24.56 8.86
CA THR A 550 6.96 -25.53 9.65
C THR A 550 6.51 -25.58 11.12
N VAL A 551 6.03 -24.45 11.65
CA VAL A 551 5.65 -24.31 13.07
C VAL A 551 4.16 -24.08 13.28
N LEU A 552 3.41 -23.73 12.23
CA LEU A 552 1.98 -23.44 12.26
C LEU A 552 1.23 -24.35 11.29
N SER A 553 0.17 -24.99 11.77
CA SER A 553 -0.80 -25.69 10.94
C SER A 553 -2.19 -25.10 11.17
N CYS A 554 -3.00 -25.08 10.13
CA CYS A 554 -4.40 -24.66 10.20
C CYS A 554 -5.25 -25.70 9.48
N LYS A 555 -6.41 -26.03 10.04
CA LYS A 555 -7.40 -26.90 9.41
C LYS A 555 -8.79 -26.29 9.57
N ARG A 556 -9.50 -26.27 8.44
CA ARG A 556 -10.94 -26.05 8.30
C ARG A 556 -11.49 -27.03 7.27
N ASP A 557 -12.81 -27.19 7.24
CA ASP A 557 -13.48 -28.01 6.23
C ASP A 557 -13.78 -27.23 4.94
N ALA A 558 -13.81 -25.89 5.00
CA ALA A 558 -14.03 -25.01 3.86
C ALA A 558 -13.08 -23.79 3.89
N PRO A 559 -12.85 -23.14 2.73
CA PRO A 559 -12.19 -21.83 2.68
C PRO A 559 -12.90 -20.80 3.58
N GLY A 560 -12.11 -19.93 4.21
CA GLY A 560 -12.61 -18.81 5.01
C GLY A 560 -12.34 -17.47 4.33
N PHE A 561 -12.64 -16.37 5.03
CA PHE A 561 -12.30 -15.02 4.58
C PHE A 561 -11.41 -14.33 5.61
N ALA A 562 -10.47 -13.52 5.14
CA ALA A 562 -9.66 -12.64 5.97
C ALA A 562 -9.62 -11.24 5.37
N GLN A 563 -9.40 -10.23 6.22
CA GLN A 563 -9.32 -8.83 5.80
C GLN A 563 -7.86 -8.42 5.58
N GLY A 564 -7.47 -8.19 4.34
CA GLY A 564 -6.21 -7.54 3.97
C GLY A 564 -6.35 -6.02 3.79
N SER A 565 -5.27 -5.36 3.38
CA SER A 565 -5.15 -3.90 3.18
C SER A 565 -5.76 -3.48 1.84
N ALA A 566 -5.75 -4.39 0.87
CA ALA A 566 -6.52 -4.30 -0.37
C ALA A 566 -8.01 -4.63 -0.19
N GLY A 567 -8.41 -5.15 0.97
CA GLY A 567 -9.77 -5.66 1.21
C GLY A 567 -9.82 -7.09 1.69
N TRP A 568 -11.04 -7.64 1.72
CA TRP A 568 -11.29 -9.03 2.06
C TRP A 568 -10.80 -9.97 0.95
N HIS A 569 -10.39 -11.18 1.32
CA HIS A 569 -10.00 -12.20 0.37
C HIS A 569 -10.26 -13.59 0.93
N THR A 570 -10.43 -14.56 0.03
CA THR A 570 -10.63 -15.97 0.40
C THR A 570 -9.31 -16.58 0.86
N VAL A 571 -9.34 -17.30 1.98
CA VAL A 571 -8.21 -18.04 2.54
C VAL A 571 -8.54 -19.52 2.46
N ALA A 572 -7.69 -20.31 1.78
CA ALA A 572 -7.92 -21.75 1.64
C ALA A 572 -8.03 -22.45 3.00
N ALA A 573 -8.73 -23.58 3.05
CA ALA A 573 -9.10 -24.26 4.29
C ALA A 573 -7.91 -24.65 5.19
N GLN A 574 -6.74 -24.89 4.59
CA GLN A 574 -5.51 -25.29 5.30
C GLN A 574 -4.58 -24.12 5.66
N HIS A 575 -4.97 -22.88 5.35
CA HIS A 575 -4.15 -21.70 5.61
C HIS A 575 -4.66 -20.89 6.79
N ALA A 576 -3.75 -20.37 7.60
CA ALA A 576 -4.09 -19.44 8.67
C ALA A 576 -4.75 -18.17 8.10
N ARG A 577 -5.79 -17.65 8.78
CA ARG A 577 -6.38 -16.35 8.43
C ARG A 577 -5.48 -15.26 8.96
N ARG A 578 -4.94 -14.45 8.06
CA ARG A 578 -4.08 -13.33 8.40
C ARG A 578 -4.79 -12.08 7.96
N ALA A 579 -5.00 -11.17 8.90
CA ALA A 579 -5.50 -9.86 8.59
C ALA A 579 -4.33 -8.90 8.38
N ASP A 580 -4.47 -7.91 7.50
CA ASP A 580 -3.46 -6.88 7.34
C ASP A 580 -3.41 -5.99 8.58
N GLY A 581 -2.18 -5.61 8.96
CA GLY A 581 -1.89 -5.12 10.30
C GLY A 581 -1.55 -6.26 11.29
N GLY A 582 -1.73 -7.52 10.89
CA GLY A 582 -0.73 -8.51 11.21
C GLY A 582 -1.01 -9.50 12.32
N GLY A 583 -2.25 -9.94 12.46
CA GLY A 583 -2.55 -10.97 13.45
C GLY A 583 -3.12 -12.23 12.80
N LEU A 584 -2.85 -13.36 13.45
CA LEU A 584 -3.57 -14.59 13.22
C LEU A 584 -4.97 -14.45 13.82
N LEU A 585 -5.98 -14.52 12.95
CA LEU A 585 -7.39 -14.57 13.34
C LEU A 585 -7.80 -16.03 13.50
N ILE A 586 -8.38 -16.37 14.65
CA ILE A 586 -8.88 -17.71 14.98
C ILE A 586 -10.31 -17.51 15.47
N GLU A 587 -11.27 -18.09 14.75
CA GLU A 587 -12.68 -17.85 15.03
C GLU A 587 -13.42 -19.15 15.38
N PRO A 588 -14.41 -19.10 16.29
CA PRO A 588 -15.29 -20.23 16.57
C PRO A 588 -16.22 -20.48 15.38
N ALA A 589 -16.97 -21.58 15.38
CA ALA A 589 -17.98 -21.78 14.34
C ALA A 589 -19.06 -20.69 14.42
N ALA A 590 -19.51 -20.20 13.27
CA ALA A 590 -20.56 -19.19 13.19
C ALA A 590 -21.47 -19.44 11.98
N ARG A 591 -22.71 -18.95 12.04
CA ARG A 591 -23.71 -19.17 11.00
C ARG A 591 -24.36 -17.86 10.60
N ASN A 592 -24.26 -17.52 9.32
CA ASN A 592 -25.05 -16.42 8.76
C ASN A 592 -26.47 -16.92 8.44
N LEU A 593 -27.45 -16.32 9.10
CA LEU A 593 -28.87 -16.70 8.97
C LEU A 593 -29.59 -15.98 7.83
N ILE A 594 -29.01 -14.92 7.25
CA ILE A 594 -29.56 -14.28 6.06
C ILE A 594 -29.30 -15.20 4.87
N ARG A 595 -30.36 -15.62 4.16
CA ARG A 595 -30.23 -16.66 3.13
C ARG A 595 -29.56 -16.19 1.85
N ASN A 596 -29.60 -14.90 1.52
CA ASN A 596 -29.01 -14.37 0.28
C ASN A 596 -28.23 -13.08 0.53
N SER A 597 -27.11 -13.19 1.26
CA SER A 597 -26.24 -12.05 1.60
C SER A 597 -25.36 -11.62 0.43
N ALA A 598 -24.98 -12.54 -0.45
CA ALA A 598 -24.17 -12.23 -1.63
C ALA A 598 -24.96 -11.51 -2.74
N ALA A 599 -26.25 -11.23 -2.50
CA ALA A 599 -27.14 -10.58 -3.46
C ALA A 599 -27.14 -11.30 -4.82
N THR A 600 -27.12 -12.64 -4.83
CA THR A 600 -27.21 -13.41 -6.07
C THR A 600 -28.66 -13.51 -6.55
N HIS A 601 -28.84 -13.81 -7.83
CA HIS A 601 -30.16 -13.93 -8.48
C HIS A 601 -30.98 -12.63 -8.48
N VAL A 602 -30.31 -11.49 -8.71
CA VAL A 602 -30.95 -10.18 -8.86
C VAL A 602 -31.46 -10.02 -10.29
N SER A 603 -32.72 -9.62 -10.45
CA SER A 603 -33.25 -9.17 -11.75
C SER A 603 -33.09 -7.65 -11.88
N GLN A 604 -33.07 -7.13 -13.11
CA GLN A 604 -32.94 -5.68 -13.36
C GLN A 604 -34.05 -4.82 -12.70
N ALA A 605 -35.17 -5.43 -12.32
CA ALA A 605 -36.32 -4.78 -11.68
C ALA A 605 -36.59 -5.28 -10.24
N GLY A 606 -35.69 -6.07 -9.63
CA GLY A 606 -35.96 -6.77 -8.39
C GLY A 606 -34.82 -6.72 -7.38
N LEU A 607 -35.18 -6.76 -6.10
CA LEU A 607 -34.23 -7.00 -5.01
C LEU A 607 -33.70 -8.45 -5.05
N PRO A 608 -32.59 -8.75 -4.36
CA PRO A 608 -32.17 -10.13 -4.15
C PRO A 608 -33.31 -10.97 -3.57
N ARG A 609 -33.35 -12.27 -3.93
CA ARG A 609 -34.33 -13.20 -3.36
C ARG A 609 -34.33 -13.11 -1.82
N HIS A 610 -35.52 -13.09 -1.23
CA HIS A 610 -35.81 -12.90 0.21
C HIS A 610 -35.70 -11.48 0.76
N TRP A 611 -35.15 -10.54 -0.01
CA TRP A 611 -35.11 -9.15 0.39
C TRP A 611 -36.44 -8.47 0.04
N SER A 612 -36.83 -7.49 0.84
CA SER A 612 -38.07 -6.74 0.63
C SER A 612 -37.92 -5.30 1.10
N VAL A 613 -38.74 -4.40 0.57
CA VAL A 613 -38.81 -3.00 1.00
C VAL A 613 -40.18 -2.72 1.61
N LEU A 614 -40.19 -1.88 2.64
CA LEU A 614 -41.37 -1.28 3.24
C LEU A 614 -41.18 0.23 3.30
N GLY A 615 -42.23 1.00 2.98
CA GLY A 615 -42.14 2.45 2.82
C GLY A 615 -41.49 2.85 1.49
N GLY A 616 -41.22 4.14 1.32
CA GLY A 616 -40.68 4.70 0.08
C GLY A 616 -41.71 4.94 -1.02
N GLU A 617 -42.98 5.01 -0.67
CA GLU A 617 -44.04 5.48 -1.57
C GLU A 617 -43.63 6.83 -2.19
N GLY A 618 -43.84 6.99 -3.49
CA GLY A 618 -43.36 8.14 -4.27
C GLY A 618 -41.88 8.09 -4.69
N LEU A 619 -41.12 7.06 -4.28
CA LEU A 619 -39.77 6.77 -4.75
C LEU A 619 -39.74 5.58 -5.73
N THR A 620 -38.88 5.66 -6.73
CA THR A 620 -38.53 4.55 -7.61
C THR A 620 -37.23 3.92 -7.13
N LEU A 621 -37.25 2.62 -6.82
CA LEU A 621 -36.06 1.83 -6.53
C LEU A 621 -35.51 1.22 -7.82
N SER A 622 -34.20 1.34 -8.05
CA SER A 622 -33.50 0.70 -9.17
C SER A 622 -32.20 0.05 -8.71
N VAL A 623 -31.87 -1.10 -9.29
CA VAL A 623 -30.55 -1.72 -9.14
C VAL A 623 -29.63 -1.11 -10.19
N LEU A 624 -28.58 -0.41 -9.76
CA LEU A 624 -27.60 0.15 -10.69
C LEU A 624 -26.66 -0.93 -11.22
N ARG A 625 -26.11 -1.75 -10.31
CA ARG A 625 -25.19 -2.85 -10.63
C ARG A 625 -24.99 -3.78 -9.44
N THR A 626 -24.40 -4.94 -9.71
CA THR A 626 -23.81 -5.84 -8.70
C THR A 626 -22.34 -6.01 -9.02
N GLY A 627 -21.53 -6.40 -8.04
CA GLY A 627 -20.10 -6.62 -8.27
C GLY A 627 -19.37 -7.01 -7.01
N THR A 628 -18.04 -6.87 -7.04
CA THR A 628 -17.15 -7.07 -5.90
C THR A 628 -16.23 -5.86 -5.78
N GLU A 629 -16.10 -5.29 -4.58
CA GLU A 629 -15.16 -4.21 -4.27
C GLU A 629 -14.38 -4.66 -3.03
N ALA A 630 -13.04 -4.58 -3.08
CA ALA A 630 -12.19 -4.97 -1.95
C ALA A 630 -12.56 -6.36 -1.40
N GLY A 631 -12.87 -7.31 -2.30
CA GLY A 631 -13.32 -8.68 -2.02
C GLY A 631 -14.68 -8.85 -1.35
N VAL A 632 -15.46 -7.78 -1.25
CA VAL A 632 -16.84 -7.80 -0.74
C VAL A 632 -17.81 -7.75 -1.92
N SER A 633 -18.62 -8.79 -2.10
CA SER A 633 -19.72 -8.76 -3.05
C SER A 633 -20.78 -7.74 -2.63
N PHE A 634 -21.28 -6.94 -3.58
CA PHE A 634 -22.20 -5.85 -3.32
C PHE A 634 -23.31 -5.72 -4.35
N ILE A 635 -24.35 -4.99 -3.96
CA ILE A 635 -25.39 -4.43 -4.81
C ILE A 635 -25.47 -2.91 -4.62
N ASP A 636 -25.52 -2.18 -5.73
CA ASP A 636 -25.75 -0.72 -5.76
C ASP A 636 -27.24 -0.46 -5.98
N LEU A 637 -27.89 0.15 -5.00
CA LEU A 637 -29.30 0.51 -5.03
C LEU A 637 -29.47 2.03 -5.10
N VAL A 638 -30.38 2.49 -5.96
CA VAL A 638 -30.79 3.89 -6.11
C VAL A 638 -32.27 4.02 -5.73
N TRP A 639 -32.59 5.07 -4.98
CA TRP A 639 -33.94 5.56 -4.79
C TRP A 639 -34.03 6.99 -5.32
N GLU A 640 -35.06 7.26 -6.12
CA GLU A 640 -35.26 8.57 -6.75
C GLU A 640 -36.75 8.92 -6.81
N GLY A 641 -37.11 10.14 -6.43
CA GLY A 641 -38.50 10.62 -6.48
C GLY A 641 -38.84 11.60 -5.36
N VAL A 642 -40.13 11.69 -5.01
CA VAL A 642 -40.63 12.53 -3.92
C VAL A 642 -41.25 11.60 -2.87
N PRO A 643 -40.63 11.41 -1.70
CA PRO A 643 -41.13 10.49 -0.69
C PRO A 643 -42.48 10.96 -0.14
N GLU A 644 -43.43 10.03 -0.03
CA GLU A 644 -44.69 10.19 0.70
C GLU A 644 -44.58 9.65 2.14
N THR A 645 -43.56 8.85 2.42
CA THR A 645 -43.24 8.33 3.76
C THR A 645 -41.90 8.86 4.27
N ASP A 646 -41.75 8.87 5.60
CA ASP A 646 -40.61 9.44 6.31
C ASP A 646 -39.41 8.49 6.39
N ALA A 647 -39.53 7.26 5.88
CA ALA A 647 -38.43 6.31 5.75
C ALA A 647 -38.69 5.22 4.71
N VAL A 648 -37.59 4.69 4.17
CA VAL A 648 -37.54 3.41 3.45
C VAL A 648 -36.86 2.38 4.35
N THR A 649 -37.48 1.22 4.55
CA THR A 649 -36.85 0.09 5.26
C THR A 649 -36.58 -1.05 4.29
N LEU A 650 -35.31 -1.37 4.08
CA LEU A 650 -34.86 -2.55 3.35
C LEU A 650 -34.69 -3.70 4.35
N PHE A 651 -35.42 -4.79 4.16
CA PHE A 651 -35.26 -6.03 4.91
C PHE A 651 -34.38 -7.00 4.14
N PHE A 652 -33.41 -7.59 4.83
CA PHE A 652 -32.49 -8.59 4.25
C PHE A 652 -33.05 -10.01 4.30
N GLU A 653 -34.25 -10.19 4.87
CA GLU A 653 -34.89 -11.50 5.02
C GLU A 653 -36.42 -11.35 5.19
N GLU A 654 -37.15 -12.43 4.90
CA GLU A 654 -38.60 -12.53 5.06
C GLU A 654 -39.01 -12.53 6.54
N ALA A 655 -40.19 -11.98 6.83
CA ALA A 655 -40.75 -12.05 8.18
C ALA A 655 -41.00 -13.51 8.58
N GLY A 656 -40.57 -13.90 9.78
CA GLY A 656 -40.73 -15.26 10.30
C GLY A 656 -39.72 -16.29 9.78
N ALA A 657 -38.73 -15.92 8.95
CA ALA A 657 -37.78 -16.88 8.40
C ALA A 657 -36.63 -17.25 9.36
N ILE A 658 -36.21 -16.31 10.23
CA ILE A 658 -35.10 -16.52 11.16
C ILE A 658 -35.66 -16.81 12.55
N ALA A 659 -35.69 -18.09 12.95
CA ALA A 659 -36.18 -18.50 14.25
C ALA A 659 -35.18 -18.19 15.38
N VAL A 660 -35.70 -17.76 16.54
CA VAL A 660 -34.97 -17.66 17.80
C VAL A 660 -35.21 -18.95 18.60
N PRO A 661 -34.17 -19.70 18.99
CA PRO A 661 -34.34 -20.89 19.80
C PRO A 661 -34.92 -20.54 21.18
N GLN A 662 -36.13 -21.01 21.51
CA GLN A 662 -36.80 -20.71 22.78
C GLN A 662 -36.14 -21.35 24.03
N ALA A 663 -35.22 -22.31 23.83
CA ALA A 663 -34.54 -23.04 24.90
C ALA A 663 -33.14 -22.48 25.24
N ALA A 664 -32.71 -21.38 24.62
CA ALA A 664 -31.41 -20.77 24.88
C ALA A 664 -31.51 -19.65 25.93
N GLU A 665 -30.50 -19.55 26.80
CA GLU A 665 -30.25 -18.36 27.62
C GLU A 665 -30.26 -17.09 26.74
N PRO A 666 -30.60 -15.90 27.28
CA PRO A 666 -30.51 -14.65 26.55
C PRO A 666 -29.20 -14.53 25.77
N GLY A 667 -29.31 -14.48 24.45
CA GLY A 667 -28.17 -14.45 23.54
C GLY A 667 -28.02 -13.08 22.90
N ALA A 668 -26.77 -12.64 22.74
CA ALA A 668 -26.46 -11.54 21.85
C ALA A 668 -26.61 -11.99 20.39
N TRP A 669 -27.17 -11.12 19.56
CA TRP A 669 -27.35 -11.29 18.12
C TRP A 669 -26.77 -10.09 17.43
N THR A 670 -25.95 -10.31 16.41
CA THR A 670 -25.29 -9.22 15.68
C THR A 670 -25.66 -9.28 14.21
N LEU A 671 -26.32 -8.21 13.75
CA LEU A 671 -26.46 -7.90 12.33
C LEU A 671 -25.27 -7.05 11.90
N SER A 672 -24.60 -7.43 10.82
CA SER A 672 -23.60 -6.60 10.16
C SER A 672 -23.88 -6.48 8.66
N CYS A 673 -23.40 -5.42 8.03
CA CYS A 673 -23.35 -5.29 6.58
C CYS A 673 -22.24 -4.31 6.17
N PHE A 674 -21.74 -4.42 4.96
CA PHE A 674 -20.84 -3.43 4.37
C PHE A 674 -21.67 -2.35 3.69
N LEU A 675 -21.42 -1.09 4.02
CA LEU A 675 -22.14 0.06 3.48
C LEU A 675 -21.17 1.07 2.88
N ALA A 676 -21.50 1.55 1.67
CA ALA A 676 -20.92 2.76 1.10
C ALA A 676 -22.01 3.61 0.46
N ARG A 677 -21.77 4.91 0.35
CA ARG A 677 -22.62 5.89 -0.31
C ARG A 677 -22.12 6.12 -1.74
N ILE A 678 -23.06 6.23 -2.66
CA ILE A 678 -22.82 6.54 -4.06
C ILE A 678 -23.32 7.98 -4.30
N GLY A 679 -22.43 8.90 -4.71
CA GLY A 679 -22.75 10.34 -4.79
C GLY A 679 -22.75 11.06 -3.43
N ALA A 680 -23.22 12.31 -3.37
CA ALA A 680 -23.00 13.16 -2.18
C ALA A 680 -24.17 14.03 -1.67
N VAL A 681 -25.44 13.71 -1.97
CA VAL A 681 -26.57 14.41 -1.33
C VAL A 681 -26.53 14.26 0.20
N ASP A 682 -27.02 15.27 0.94
CA ASP A 682 -27.27 15.22 2.39
C ASP A 682 -27.86 13.86 2.75
N THR A 683 -27.03 13.04 3.38
CA THR A 683 -27.33 11.62 3.46
C THR A 683 -28.22 11.43 4.66
N PRO A 684 -29.38 10.80 4.50
CA PRO A 684 -30.19 10.46 5.65
C PRO A 684 -29.36 9.57 6.59
N GLN A 685 -29.46 9.84 7.89
CA GLN A 685 -28.77 9.05 8.91
C GLN A 685 -29.29 7.62 8.86
N LEU A 686 -28.48 6.72 8.31
CA LEU A 686 -28.84 5.32 8.13
C LEU A 686 -28.96 4.63 9.48
N ARG A 687 -29.90 3.70 9.59
CA ARG A 687 -30.08 2.87 10.79
C ARG A 687 -30.04 1.39 10.43
N LEU A 688 -29.02 0.68 10.90
CA LEU A 688 -28.97 -0.77 10.80
C LEU A 688 -29.69 -1.35 12.02
N GLY A 689 -30.59 -2.31 11.81
CA GLY A 689 -31.45 -2.76 12.90
C GLY A 689 -31.99 -4.18 12.79
N LEU A 690 -32.43 -4.69 13.93
CA LEU A 690 -33.00 -6.01 14.14
C LEU A 690 -34.39 -5.84 14.77
N THR A 691 -35.40 -6.46 14.18
CA THR A 691 -36.75 -6.48 14.76
C THR A 691 -37.05 -7.86 15.33
N GLU A 692 -37.43 -7.93 16.59
CA GLU A 692 -37.96 -9.13 17.23
C GLU A 692 -39.44 -9.30 16.87
N LEU A 693 -39.82 -10.50 16.47
CA LEU A 693 -41.17 -10.83 16.03
C LEU A 693 -41.80 -11.92 16.89
N ALA A 694 -43.10 -11.78 17.15
CA ALA A 694 -43.94 -12.84 17.68
C ALA A 694 -44.17 -13.94 16.63
N SER A 695 -44.77 -15.06 17.03
CA SER A 695 -45.09 -16.16 16.10
C SER A 695 -46.10 -15.75 15.03
N SER A 696 -46.88 -14.71 15.28
CA SER A 696 -47.78 -14.06 14.32
C SER A 696 -47.06 -13.13 13.33
N ALA A 697 -45.73 -13.02 13.41
CA ALA A 697 -44.89 -12.06 12.69
C ALA A 697 -45.12 -10.58 13.06
N GLU A 698 -45.88 -10.31 14.13
CA GLU A 698 -46.04 -8.96 14.67
C GLU A 698 -44.75 -8.49 15.37
N PRO A 699 -44.34 -7.22 15.17
CA PRO A 699 -43.14 -6.68 15.80
C PRO A 699 -43.35 -6.49 17.30
N LEU A 700 -42.40 -7.01 18.09
CA LEU A 700 -42.37 -6.90 19.54
C LEU A 700 -41.43 -5.79 20.00
N THR A 701 -40.21 -5.75 19.44
CA THR A 701 -39.17 -4.81 19.82
C THR A 701 -38.26 -4.56 18.62
N ARG A 702 -37.77 -3.32 18.48
CA ARG A 702 -36.83 -2.94 17.43
C ARG A 702 -35.54 -2.44 18.06
N HIS A 703 -34.43 -3.01 17.62
CA HIS A 703 -33.09 -2.58 17.96
C HIS A 703 -32.49 -1.92 16.73
N SER A 704 -31.82 -0.79 16.90
CA SER A 704 -31.13 -0.13 15.80
C SER A 704 -29.93 0.68 16.28
N THR A 705 -28.91 0.73 15.46
CA THR A 705 -27.74 1.59 15.62
C THR A 705 -27.66 2.53 14.44
N ASP A 706 -27.36 3.80 14.68
CA ASP A 706 -27.05 4.74 13.60
C ASP A 706 -25.72 4.33 12.97
N VAL A 707 -25.69 4.22 11.64
CA VAL A 707 -24.53 3.71 10.89
C VAL A 707 -24.08 4.72 9.86
N ALA A 708 -22.78 4.75 9.59
CA ALA A 708 -22.19 5.63 8.59
C ALA A 708 -22.03 4.88 7.25
N ALA A 709 -22.35 5.56 6.15
CA ALA A 709 -21.98 5.13 4.80
C ALA A 709 -20.96 6.14 4.23
N GLY A 710 -19.69 5.76 4.27
CA GLY A 710 -18.60 6.51 3.64
C GLY A 710 -18.56 6.29 2.12
N ARG A 711 -17.49 6.73 1.45
CA ARG A 711 -17.30 6.46 0.00
C ARG A 711 -16.66 5.11 -0.33
N HIS A 712 -16.30 4.36 0.70
CA HIS A 712 -15.76 3.01 0.60
C HIS A 712 -16.63 2.09 1.45
N LEU A 713 -16.63 0.80 1.11
CA LEU A 713 -17.34 -0.19 1.90
C LEU A 713 -16.76 -0.28 3.31
N LEU A 714 -17.55 0.17 4.28
CA LEU A 714 -17.25 0.04 5.71
C LEU A 714 -18.21 -0.95 6.32
N ARG A 715 -17.69 -1.89 7.11
CA ARG A 715 -18.54 -2.82 7.85
C ARG A 715 -19.19 -2.10 9.02
N GLN A 716 -20.51 -2.10 9.03
CA GLN A 716 -21.36 -1.56 10.10
C GLN A 716 -22.02 -2.72 10.84
N ALA A 717 -22.36 -2.54 12.12
CA ALA A 717 -22.99 -3.57 12.92
C ALA A 717 -24.01 -3.01 13.91
N CYS A 718 -25.02 -3.82 14.23
CA CYS A 718 -25.99 -3.60 15.29
C CYS A 718 -26.08 -4.89 16.11
N THR A 719 -25.76 -4.81 17.40
CA THR A 719 -25.84 -5.94 18.33
C THR A 719 -27.02 -5.73 19.28
N ALA A 720 -27.84 -6.77 19.45
CA ALA A 720 -28.99 -6.76 20.33
C ALA A 720 -28.98 -8.00 21.22
N VAL A 721 -29.43 -7.86 22.46
CA VAL A 721 -29.69 -9.01 23.35
C VAL A 721 -31.17 -9.31 23.30
N VAL A 722 -31.53 -10.49 22.81
CA VAL A 722 -32.93 -10.91 22.71
C VAL A 722 -33.34 -11.49 24.07
N LEU A 723 -34.13 -10.71 24.81
CA LEU A 723 -34.50 -10.99 26.21
C LEU A 723 -35.94 -11.48 26.37
N THR A 724 -36.82 -11.23 25.41
CA THR A 724 -38.25 -11.55 25.57
C THR A 724 -38.52 -13.01 25.22
N PRO A 725 -39.19 -13.76 26.12
CA PRO A 725 -39.58 -15.15 25.84
C PRO A 725 -40.66 -15.24 24.74
N LEU A 726 -41.27 -14.10 24.36
CA LEU A 726 -42.26 -14.02 23.28
C LEU A 726 -41.63 -13.86 21.88
N ALA A 727 -40.34 -13.51 21.80
CA ALA A 727 -39.64 -13.41 20.52
C ALA A 727 -39.41 -14.82 19.99
N THR A 728 -39.99 -15.09 18.82
CA THR A 728 -39.85 -16.37 18.12
C THR A 728 -39.05 -16.23 16.84
N HIS A 729 -38.98 -15.01 16.28
CA HIS A 729 -38.24 -14.74 15.06
C HIS A 729 -37.53 -13.39 15.09
N LEU A 730 -36.52 -13.25 14.23
CA LEU A 730 -35.79 -12.01 13.99
C LEU A 730 -35.95 -11.56 12.54
N ARG A 731 -35.95 -10.24 12.34
CA ARG A 731 -35.94 -9.64 11.00
C ARG A 731 -34.86 -8.56 10.90
N PRO A 732 -33.76 -8.81 10.16
CA PRO A 732 -32.70 -7.83 9.94
C PRO A 732 -33.11 -6.79 8.89
N SER A 733 -32.70 -5.53 9.10
CA SER A 733 -33.13 -4.40 8.28
C SER A 733 -32.11 -3.25 8.23
N LEU A 734 -32.17 -2.46 7.16
CA LEU A 734 -31.56 -1.15 7.01
C LEU A 734 -32.66 -0.12 6.76
N SER A 735 -32.78 0.86 7.65
CA SER A 735 -33.74 1.96 7.56
C SER A 735 -33.05 3.23 7.08
N ILE A 736 -33.69 3.90 6.13
CA ILE A 736 -33.21 5.10 5.45
C ILE A 736 -34.26 6.20 5.64
N PRO A 737 -34.05 7.14 6.59
CA PRO A 737 -34.95 8.27 6.76
C PRO A 737 -35.12 9.09 5.47
N CYS A 738 -36.28 9.70 5.26
CA CYS A 738 -36.61 10.47 4.08
C CYS A 738 -37.32 11.77 4.48
N ALA A 739 -37.00 12.87 3.79
CA ALA A 739 -37.74 14.12 3.94
C ALA A 739 -38.98 14.10 3.02
N VAL A 740 -40.16 13.92 3.62
CA VAL A 740 -41.44 13.84 2.89
C VAL A 740 -41.68 15.11 2.07
N GLY A 741 -42.15 14.94 0.83
CA GLY A 741 -42.53 16.05 -0.05
C GLY A 741 -41.37 16.80 -0.72
N GLN A 742 -40.12 16.36 -0.50
CA GLN A 742 -38.95 16.91 -1.18
C GLN A 742 -38.39 15.92 -2.20
N ALA A 743 -38.10 16.40 -3.42
CA ALA A 743 -37.42 15.57 -4.41
C ALA A 743 -36.05 15.14 -3.88
N THR A 744 -35.81 13.84 -3.83
CA THR A 744 -34.57 13.25 -3.32
C THR A 744 -34.05 12.17 -4.25
N ARG A 745 -32.73 12.00 -4.23
CA ARG A 745 -32.04 10.91 -4.89
C ARG A 745 -30.90 10.46 -3.97
N PHE A 746 -30.97 9.24 -3.48
CA PHE A 746 -29.90 8.64 -2.68
C PHE A 746 -29.56 7.25 -3.19
N ALA A 747 -28.30 6.88 -3.02
CA ALA A 747 -27.75 5.66 -3.58
C ALA A 747 -26.74 5.04 -2.63
N PHE A 748 -26.87 3.75 -2.40
CA PHE A 748 -26.03 3.00 -1.46
C PHE A 748 -25.52 1.72 -2.09
N ARG A 749 -24.24 1.44 -1.85
CA ARG A 749 -23.63 0.14 -2.04
C ARG A 749 -23.81 -0.67 -0.78
N ILE A 750 -24.44 -1.84 -0.89
CA ILE A 750 -24.72 -2.74 0.22
C ILE A 750 -24.03 -4.07 -0.07
N GLY A 751 -23.14 -4.49 0.82
CA GLY A 751 -22.40 -5.75 0.69
C GLY A 751 -22.65 -6.69 1.87
N LEU A 752 -22.86 -7.97 1.55
CA LEU A 752 -22.83 -9.11 2.48
C LEU A 752 -23.48 -8.87 3.86
N PRO A 753 -24.79 -8.55 3.94
CA PRO A 753 -25.46 -8.51 5.24
C PRO A 753 -25.42 -9.88 5.92
N GLN A 754 -25.06 -9.90 7.20
CA GLN A 754 -24.78 -11.10 7.97
C GLN A 754 -25.40 -11.00 9.36
N LEU A 755 -26.30 -11.93 9.68
CA LEU A 755 -26.90 -12.06 11.02
C LEU A 755 -26.38 -13.32 11.68
N GLU A 756 -25.73 -13.17 12.83
CA GLU A 756 -25.13 -14.24 13.61
C GLU A 756 -25.57 -14.17 15.07
N GLN A 757 -25.62 -15.32 15.75
CA GLN A 757 -25.70 -15.38 17.20
C GLN A 757 -24.29 -15.16 17.77
N GLY A 758 -24.10 -14.07 18.50
CA GLY A 758 -22.81 -13.65 19.05
C GLY A 758 -22.76 -12.14 19.31
N PRO A 759 -21.82 -11.69 20.16
CA PRO A 759 -21.68 -10.29 20.55
C PRO A 759 -20.99 -9.40 19.51
N ALA A 760 -20.33 -10.02 18.53
CA ALA A 760 -19.59 -9.32 17.48
C ALA A 760 -19.71 -10.11 16.17
N PRO A 761 -19.60 -9.44 15.02
CA PRO A 761 -19.77 -10.10 13.74
C PRO A 761 -18.47 -10.82 13.35
N SER A 762 -18.54 -12.09 12.94
CA SER A 762 -17.35 -12.85 12.52
C SER A 762 -16.89 -12.46 11.12
N SER A 763 -15.85 -13.09 10.58
CA SER A 763 -15.45 -12.98 9.16
C SER A 763 -16.62 -13.20 8.21
N ILE A 764 -16.44 -12.79 6.95
CA ILE A 764 -17.46 -12.95 5.91
C ILE A 764 -17.91 -14.41 5.78
N ILE A 765 -19.23 -14.62 5.85
CA ILE A 765 -19.93 -15.87 5.56
C ILE A 765 -20.97 -15.57 4.46
N PRO A 766 -20.59 -15.71 3.18
CA PRO A 766 -21.47 -15.41 2.07
C PRO A 766 -22.56 -16.48 1.95
N THR A 767 -23.77 -16.07 1.60
CA THR A 767 -24.92 -16.96 1.38
C THR A 767 -25.59 -16.68 0.04
N THR A 768 -26.03 -17.73 -0.65
CA THR A 768 -26.54 -17.71 -2.04
C THR A 768 -27.88 -18.44 -2.18
N GLY A 769 -28.84 -18.12 -1.31
CA GLY A 769 -30.19 -18.70 -1.27
C GLY A 769 -30.48 -19.57 -0.03
N HIS A 770 -29.46 -19.90 0.76
CA HIS A 770 -29.58 -20.66 2.01
C HIS A 770 -28.60 -20.14 3.06
N ALA A 771 -28.97 -20.23 4.33
CA ALA A 771 -28.07 -19.91 5.45
C ALA A 771 -26.83 -20.82 5.43
N ALA A 772 -25.65 -20.27 5.67
CA ALA A 772 -24.38 -20.99 5.62
C ALA A 772 -23.67 -20.96 6.98
N VAL A 773 -22.96 -22.05 7.27
CA VAL A 773 -22.11 -22.18 8.45
C VAL A 773 -20.66 -22.04 8.02
N ARG A 774 -19.90 -21.28 8.81
CA ARG A 774 -18.46 -21.26 8.81
C ARG A 774 -18.00 -22.07 10.01
N GLU A 775 -17.27 -23.14 9.76
CA GLU A 775 -16.73 -23.98 10.82
C GLU A 775 -15.65 -23.26 11.64
N ALA A 776 -15.40 -23.78 12.85
CA ALA A 776 -14.37 -23.26 13.74
C ALA A 776 -12.96 -23.47 13.15
N ASP A 777 -12.07 -22.51 13.38
CA ASP A 777 -10.66 -22.67 13.04
C ASP A 777 -9.99 -23.68 13.99
N THR A 778 -9.28 -24.67 13.45
CA THR A 778 -8.37 -25.51 14.22
C THR A 778 -6.93 -25.14 13.88
N VAL A 779 -6.26 -24.40 14.77
CA VAL A 779 -4.88 -23.95 14.54
C VAL A 779 -3.93 -24.64 15.50
N GLY A 780 -2.91 -25.31 14.97
CA GLY A 780 -1.89 -26.02 15.73
C GLY A 780 -0.52 -25.34 15.65
N ILE A 781 0.20 -25.34 16.77
CA ILE A 781 1.60 -24.93 16.87
C ILE A 781 2.44 -26.18 17.09
N ALA A 782 3.34 -26.47 16.16
CA ALA A 782 4.29 -27.56 16.28
C ALA A 782 5.44 -27.15 17.21
N LEU A 783 5.45 -27.67 18.44
CA LEU A 783 6.50 -27.43 19.42
C LEU A 783 7.61 -28.49 19.31
N PRO A 784 8.89 -28.12 19.47
CA PRO A 784 9.98 -29.08 19.63
C PRO A 784 9.73 -30.04 20.78
N PRO A 785 10.36 -31.23 20.78
CA PRO A 785 10.32 -32.13 21.92
C PRO A 785 10.75 -31.44 23.21
N GLY A 786 9.95 -31.57 24.27
CA GLY A 786 10.23 -30.93 25.56
C GLY A 786 8.99 -30.31 26.18
N ARG A 787 9.22 -29.60 27.29
CA ARG A 787 8.23 -28.78 27.98
C ARG A 787 8.44 -27.33 27.56
N HIS A 788 7.36 -26.64 27.22
CA HIS A 788 7.39 -25.23 26.84
C HIS A 788 6.38 -24.40 27.61
N ASP A 789 6.76 -23.16 27.88
CA ASP A 789 5.85 -22.11 28.34
C ASP A 789 5.61 -21.15 27.18
N LEU A 790 4.33 -20.96 26.83
CA LEU A 790 3.91 -20.14 25.71
C LEU A 790 3.43 -18.79 26.24
N SER A 791 3.78 -17.73 25.53
CA SER A 791 3.22 -16.39 25.72
C SER A 791 2.58 -15.94 24.40
N LEU A 792 1.27 -15.72 24.46
CA LEU A 792 0.43 -15.28 23.36
C LEU A 792 0.20 -13.77 23.52
N THR A 793 0.55 -12.96 22.52
CA THR A 793 0.30 -11.50 22.54
C THR A 793 -0.74 -11.15 21.50
N TYR A 794 -1.78 -10.43 21.92
CA TYR A 794 -2.88 -10.00 21.06
C TYR A 794 -2.72 -8.56 20.59
N GLU A 795 -3.49 -8.16 19.58
CA GLU A 795 -3.42 -6.84 18.96
C GLU A 795 -3.75 -5.67 19.91
N ASP A 796 -4.52 -5.93 20.97
CA ASP A 796 -4.83 -4.97 22.04
C ASP A 796 -3.68 -4.82 23.07
N GLY A 797 -2.57 -5.54 22.87
CA GLY A 797 -1.42 -5.59 23.77
C GLY A 797 -1.61 -6.52 24.98
N SER A 798 -2.77 -7.15 25.13
CA SER A 798 -3.00 -8.15 26.17
C SER A 798 -2.17 -9.41 25.89
N THR A 799 -1.85 -10.14 26.96
CA THR A 799 -1.07 -11.37 26.89
C THR A 799 -1.76 -12.51 27.61
N GLN A 800 -1.59 -13.73 27.10
CA GLN A 800 -2.02 -14.97 27.72
C GLN A 800 -0.84 -15.93 27.79
N ASP A 801 -0.49 -16.34 29.01
CA ASP A 801 0.56 -17.33 29.23
C ASP A 801 -0.03 -18.73 29.44
N VAL A 802 0.60 -19.73 28.83
CA VAL A 802 0.22 -21.15 28.92
C VAL A 802 1.44 -21.96 29.31
N PHE A 803 1.42 -22.52 30.52
CA PHE A 803 2.59 -23.16 31.11
C PHE A 803 2.60 -24.68 30.90
N GLY A 804 3.79 -25.24 30.71
CA GLY A 804 4.04 -26.67 30.75
C GLY A 804 3.46 -27.50 29.61
N VAL A 805 3.34 -26.90 28.43
CA VAL A 805 2.85 -27.57 27.22
C VAL A 805 3.87 -28.60 26.73
N ARG A 806 3.38 -29.77 26.31
CA ARG A 806 4.19 -30.86 25.72
C ARG A 806 3.59 -31.29 24.39
N GLY A 807 4.41 -31.34 23.35
CA GLY A 807 3.95 -31.67 21.99
C GLY A 807 3.15 -30.52 21.33
N PRO A 808 2.46 -30.78 20.22
CA PRO A 808 1.72 -29.73 19.51
C PRO A 808 0.67 -29.05 20.39
N TYR A 809 0.53 -27.73 20.23
CA TYR A 809 -0.45 -26.93 20.96
C TYR A 809 -1.56 -26.43 20.04
N THR A 810 -2.83 -26.71 20.36
CA THR A 810 -3.95 -26.14 19.62
C THR A 810 -4.33 -24.80 20.23
N LEU A 811 -4.30 -23.75 19.41
CA LEU A 811 -4.71 -22.42 19.83
C LEU A 811 -6.24 -22.36 20.05
N PRO A 812 -6.69 -21.68 21.11
CA PRO A 812 -8.12 -21.57 21.43
C PRO A 812 -8.84 -20.72 20.36
N PRO A 813 -10.02 -21.16 19.88
CA PRO A 813 -10.79 -20.42 18.88
C PRO A 813 -11.64 -19.28 19.46
N ASP A 814 -11.73 -19.16 20.79
CA ASP A 814 -12.66 -18.28 21.51
C ASP A 814 -12.01 -17.00 22.07
N ALA A 815 -10.95 -16.49 21.42
CA ALA A 815 -10.27 -15.27 21.84
C ALA A 815 -11.08 -13.96 21.63
N GLU A 816 -12.43 -14.02 21.62
CA GLU A 816 -13.33 -12.87 21.43
C GLU A 816 -13.06 -12.10 20.12
N ASN A 817 -12.72 -12.81 19.03
CA ASN A 817 -12.27 -12.25 17.75
C ASN A 817 -11.00 -11.38 17.82
N ARG A 818 -10.23 -11.42 18.92
CA ARG A 818 -8.93 -10.76 19.01
C ARG A 818 -7.91 -11.46 18.14
N ARG A 819 -7.06 -10.69 17.46
CA ARG A 819 -6.00 -11.24 16.62
C ARG A 819 -4.73 -11.50 17.43
N LEU A 820 -4.16 -12.69 17.26
CA LEU A 820 -2.87 -13.05 17.85
C LEU A 820 -1.75 -12.46 17.00
N VAL A 821 -1.01 -11.47 17.52
CA VAL A 821 0.07 -10.79 16.79
C VAL A 821 1.43 -11.44 17.00
N ARG A 822 1.68 -12.03 18.18
CA ARG A 822 2.93 -12.74 18.47
C ARG A 822 2.71 -13.98 19.32
N LEU A 823 3.56 -14.97 19.11
CA LEU A 823 3.68 -16.15 19.97
C LEU A 823 5.16 -16.38 20.27
N ALA A 824 5.47 -16.56 21.55
CA ALA A 824 6.78 -17.05 21.98
C ALA A 824 6.59 -18.35 22.77
N ALA A 825 7.33 -19.40 22.42
CA ALA A 825 7.39 -20.63 23.20
C ALA A 825 8.82 -20.81 23.71
N ARG A 826 9.00 -20.85 25.03
CA ARG A 826 10.31 -20.99 25.67
C ARG A 826 10.41 -22.34 26.37
N PRO A 827 11.60 -22.98 26.40
CA PRO A 827 11.83 -24.15 27.24
C PRO A 827 11.49 -23.84 28.71
N GLY A 828 10.63 -24.66 29.32
CA GLY A 828 10.16 -24.50 30.70
C GLY A 828 10.51 -25.67 31.62
#